data_AF-A0AAF0DAK5-F1
#
_entry.id   AF-A0AAF0DAK5-F1
#
_cell.length_a   1.000
_cell.length_b   1.000
_cell.length_c   1.000
_cell.angle_alpha   90.00
_cell.angle_beta   90.00
_cell.angle_gamma   90.00
#
_symmetry.space_group_name_H-M   'P 1'
#
loop_
_entity.id
_entity.type
_entity.pdbx_description
1 polymer ?
#
loop_
_entity_poly.entity_id
_entity_poly.type
_entity_poly.pdbx_seq_one_letter_code
_entity_poly.pdbx_strand_id
1 'polypeptide(L)'
;MAMMKSATSSHPEIDRVVLQVGEQRYSTTIGTLKERSDYFKHKLSGIWPVEEQEDGSIFVDGDPDAFDYVMRYLRRGVFPLAFDVVKGHDYALYCRILEEAKYFQCSKLITWLKDELYYKCITRCTLTDTQEELPSLIEDSSTWNLKFSSLSKADNKVYVCPRGIYLHRGKPQRCGRQCRNAQGDDDPLYDTERITSEWLVSRTKYKINHGWMTDSGVLISCLVYTQSAFKEHATMTKGHQIPVSEYLFRRLHQLGIRHVFGVPGDFNLNLLDHIYNVPDMRWVGTCNELNAAYAADGYARTRGIPGAVVTTYGVGELSAINGIAGAFSEYVPVIHIVGNTPRDMQRNHVRIHHTLWMDKWDHTTYQKMSEPVQSDSAFITDPAAAPEQIDRVIETCVKTRLPVYLFIPLDVQDLMTDSSRLSTPLDLEVCNEGKETQEDEVISEIVCAIDQASNPSVIVDMLVQRHGLVKEAKELIEEINAPAYITPMGKSIINESDPHFAGLYAGIVSSPPNLQAQAEAHDIILHIGPFPVSANTGGFSTNLPADKVIKLHPSYCSVGNKVWDGLNFRPVVKKLVQKLRKHPLKRKANPLPNLQSHTEGPQVDDSCAEPLDHKRFWSRLSKYLQPDDFVIAEVGTSQFGSLDLNLPDNCEYYSQLYYSCIGFTVPALLGTLLARKEMGVRGRVILLVGDGSLQVTVQEIGTIIREGLTPTIFVVNNAGYSIERLIHGPMQQYNDISTQWDHQKMLAFFGAPNAPAFVAKTYAELGKVLNDEEFKKGDRIQLLEVFFDMLDSPWNLTALLELKEKRLRAAAAAATAANGN
;
A
#
# COMPACT_ATOMS: atom_id res chain seq x y z
N MET A 1 0.83 15.75 -84.30
CA MET A 1 1.58 16.91 -84.85
C MET A 1 1.63 17.97 -83.76
N ALA A 2 2.75 18.52 -83.29
CA ALA A 2 4.15 18.43 -83.68
C ALA A 2 5.07 18.86 -82.51
N MET A 3 6.25 18.25 -82.46
CA MET A 3 7.59 18.70 -81.99
C MET A 3 7.77 19.27 -80.56
N MET A 4 8.61 18.67 -79.70
CA MET A 4 10.10 18.54 -79.64
C MET A 4 10.85 19.77 -79.06
N LYS A 5 11.55 19.49 -77.93
CA LYS A 5 12.82 20.03 -77.42
C LYS A 5 12.93 21.48 -76.92
N SER A 6 13.36 21.63 -75.66
CA SER A 6 14.65 22.25 -75.32
C SER A 6 15.01 22.00 -73.85
N ALA A 7 16.19 21.45 -73.62
CA ALA A 7 16.84 21.38 -72.31
C ALA A 7 17.70 22.64 -72.11
N THR A 8 17.66 23.24 -70.92
CA THR A 8 18.68 24.17 -70.44
C THR A 8 18.98 23.89 -68.97
N SER A 9 20.27 23.85 -68.67
CA SER A 9 20.94 23.59 -67.40
C SER A 9 20.54 24.52 -66.26
N SER A 10 20.49 24.00 -65.03
CA SER A 10 20.80 24.77 -63.82
C SER A 10 21.35 23.84 -62.72
N HIS A 11 22.37 24.32 -62.03
CA HIS A 11 22.91 23.74 -60.79
C HIS A 11 21.78 23.51 -59.77
N PRO A 12 21.88 22.53 -58.84
CA PRO A 12 20.89 22.40 -57.78
C PRO A 12 20.92 23.70 -56.95
N GLU A 13 19.89 24.54 -57.10
CA GLU A 13 19.66 25.65 -56.19
C GLU A 13 19.60 25.08 -54.78
N ILE A 14 20.53 25.50 -53.94
CA ILE A 14 20.46 25.20 -52.51
C ILE A 14 19.32 26.08 -51.99
N ASP A 15 18.12 25.51 -51.83
CA ASP A 15 16.95 26.19 -51.26
C ASP A 15 17.28 26.66 -49.84
N ARG A 16 17.75 27.90 -49.74
CA ARG A 16 18.02 28.58 -48.47
C ARG A 16 16.72 29.09 -47.88
N VAL A 17 16.59 29.00 -46.57
CA VAL A 17 15.43 29.45 -45.81
C VAL A 17 15.88 30.15 -44.54
N VAL A 18 15.14 31.18 -44.14
CA VAL A 18 15.30 31.85 -42.86
C VAL A 18 14.09 31.53 -42.01
N LEU A 19 14.32 30.89 -40.86
CA LEU A 19 13.29 30.67 -39.85
C LEU A 19 13.35 31.78 -38.82
N GLN A 20 12.21 32.31 -38.42
CA GLN A 20 12.08 33.13 -37.22
C GLN A 20 11.38 32.29 -36.14
N VAL A 21 12.10 31.97 -35.06
CA VAL A 21 11.58 31.24 -33.90
C VAL A 21 11.61 32.19 -32.71
N GLY A 22 10.42 32.59 -32.24
CA GLY A 22 10.29 33.71 -31.31
C GLY A 22 10.96 34.98 -31.85
N GLU A 23 11.95 35.49 -31.10
CA GLU A 23 12.74 36.67 -31.49
C GLU A 23 14.03 36.33 -32.25
N GLN A 24 14.40 35.04 -32.37
CA GLN A 24 15.67 34.62 -32.98
C GLN A 24 15.49 34.18 -34.45
N ARG A 25 16.52 34.44 -35.27
CA ARG A 25 16.54 34.10 -36.70
C ARG A 25 17.59 33.04 -37.01
N TYR A 26 17.20 32.01 -37.75
CA TYR A 26 18.06 30.90 -38.15
C TYR A 26 18.10 30.76 -39.67
N SER A 27 19.26 31.00 -40.28
CA SER A 27 19.49 30.72 -41.70
C SER A 27 19.95 29.27 -41.89
N THR A 28 19.31 28.55 -42.82
CA THR A 28 19.62 27.15 -43.13
C THR A 28 19.11 26.75 -44.52
N THR A 29 19.06 25.46 -44.82
CA THR A 29 18.51 24.93 -46.07
C THR A 29 17.25 24.11 -45.79
N ILE A 30 16.34 24.07 -46.76
CA ILE A 30 15.13 23.23 -46.66
C ILE A 30 15.51 21.75 -46.46
N GLY A 31 16.58 21.27 -47.11
CA GLY A 31 17.09 19.92 -46.94
C GLY A 31 17.45 19.60 -45.49
N THR A 32 18.18 20.50 -44.81
CA THR A 32 18.56 20.35 -43.40
C THR A 32 17.34 20.21 -42.48
N LEU A 33 16.30 21.01 -42.71
CA LEU A 33 15.09 20.98 -41.89
C LEU A 33 14.29 19.69 -42.11
N LYS A 34 14.16 19.24 -43.35
CA LYS A 34 13.36 18.06 -43.70
C LYS A 34 14.02 16.73 -43.33
N GLU A 35 15.35 16.66 -43.24
CA GLU A 35 16.07 15.40 -43.06
C GLU A 35 15.76 14.72 -41.72
N ARG A 36 15.57 15.51 -40.65
CA ARG A 36 15.49 15.02 -39.26
C ARG A 36 14.26 15.51 -38.47
N SER A 37 13.32 16.20 -39.12
CA SER A 37 12.08 16.71 -38.52
C SER A 37 10.89 16.45 -39.44
N ASP A 38 9.92 15.67 -38.96
CA ASP A 38 8.68 15.42 -39.69
C ASP A 38 7.80 16.68 -39.74
N TYR A 39 7.87 17.55 -38.73
CA TYR A 39 7.20 18.84 -38.74
C TYR A 39 7.60 19.68 -39.96
N PHE A 40 8.91 19.87 -40.18
CA PHE A 40 9.37 20.65 -41.34
C PHE A 40 9.18 19.92 -42.67
N LYS A 41 9.23 18.58 -42.67
CA LYS A 41 8.89 17.76 -43.83
C LYS A 41 7.45 18.00 -44.29
N HIS A 42 6.50 18.07 -43.35
CA HIS A 42 5.11 18.39 -43.63
C HIS A 42 4.89 19.87 -43.94
N LYS A 43 5.42 20.79 -43.12
CA LYS A 43 5.24 22.24 -43.28
C LYS A 43 5.80 22.73 -44.61
N LEU A 44 6.92 22.18 -45.07
CA LEU A 44 7.58 22.55 -46.33
C LEU A 44 7.27 21.56 -47.48
N SER A 45 6.22 20.74 -47.36
CA SER A 45 5.85 19.74 -48.38
C SER A 45 5.28 20.33 -49.67
N GLY A 46 4.87 21.61 -49.66
CA GLY A 46 4.17 22.28 -50.76
C GLY A 46 2.68 21.96 -50.84
N ILE A 47 2.15 21.12 -49.93
CA ILE A 47 0.73 20.75 -49.87
C ILE A 47 -0.13 21.89 -49.29
N TRP A 48 0.45 22.67 -48.38
CA TRP A 48 -0.19 23.81 -47.72
C TRP A 48 0.63 25.08 -47.99
N PRO A 49 -0.02 26.24 -48.21
CA PRO A 49 0.68 27.50 -48.34
C PRO A 49 1.43 27.81 -47.04
N VAL A 50 2.71 28.18 -47.15
CA VAL A 50 3.51 28.64 -46.02
C VAL A 50 3.46 30.15 -46.00
N GLU A 51 3.01 30.72 -44.89
CA GLU A 51 3.01 32.17 -44.70
C GLU A 51 4.45 32.66 -44.48
N GLU A 52 4.97 33.36 -45.49
CA GLU A 52 6.23 34.10 -45.40
C GLU A 52 5.94 35.50 -44.85
N GLN A 53 6.82 36.00 -43.99
CA GLN A 53 6.80 37.39 -43.56
C GLN A 53 7.21 38.32 -44.70
N GLU A 54 7.02 39.63 -44.53
CA GLU A 54 7.39 40.66 -45.53
C GLU A 54 8.88 40.59 -45.95
N ASP A 55 9.74 40.06 -45.10
CA ASP A 55 11.17 39.90 -45.35
C ASP A 55 11.57 38.51 -45.90
N GLY A 56 10.60 37.66 -46.22
CA GLY A 56 10.81 36.31 -46.76
C GLY A 56 11.18 35.25 -45.71
N SER A 57 11.11 35.56 -44.41
CA SER A 57 11.31 34.58 -43.34
C SER A 57 10.04 33.81 -43.00
N ILE A 58 10.18 32.56 -42.54
CA ILE A 58 9.07 31.71 -42.11
C ILE A 58 8.98 31.77 -40.59
N PHE A 59 7.85 32.21 -40.05
CA PHE A 59 7.62 32.20 -38.60
C PHE A 59 7.30 30.79 -38.09
N VAL A 60 7.88 30.45 -36.94
CA VAL A 60 7.57 29.24 -36.19
C VAL A 60 7.47 29.58 -34.71
N ASP A 61 6.39 29.11 -34.09
CA ASP A 61 6.13 29.33 -32.67
C ASP A 61 6.89 28.28 -31.83
N GLY A 62 7.90 28.70 -31.07
CA GLY A 62 8.75 27.80 -30.27
C GLY A 62 9.72 28.57 -29.38
N ASP A 63 10.29 27.91 -28.37
CA ASP A 63 11.28 28.51 -27.46
C ASP A 63 12.64 28.66 -28.18
N PRO A 64 13.12 29.89 -28.45
CA PRO A 64 14.37 30.10 -29.18
C PRO A 64 15.61 29.52 -28.47
N ASP A 65 15.62 29.47 -27.14
CA ASP A 65 16.78 28.99 -26.38
C ASP A 65 16.92 27.46 -26.49
N ALA A 66 15.80 26.74 -26.39
CA ALA A 66 15.78 25.30 -26.57
C ALA A 66 15.87 24.91 -28.06
N PHE A 67 15.31 25.73 -28.96
CA PHE A 67 15.41 25.50 -30.40
C PHE A 67 16.83 25.56 -30.93
N ASP A 68 17.76 26.32 -30.33
CA ASP A 68 19.17 26.28 -30.76
C ASP A 68 19.77 24.87 -30.68
N TYR A 69 19.38 24.06 -29.68
CA TYR A 69 19.79 22.67 -29.55
C TYR A 69 19.15 21.77 -30.62
N VAL A 70 17.85 21.98 -30.89
CA VAL A 70 17.15 21.29 -31.99
C VAL A 70 17.82 21.63 -33.32
N MET A 71 18.15 22.90 -33.56
CA MET A 71 18.77 23.36 -34.79
C MET A 71 20.19 22.79 -34.98
N ARG A 72 20.97 22.67 -33.90
CA ARG A 72 22.26 21.96 -33.93
C ARG A 72 22.09 20.49 -34.30
N TYR A 73 21.08 19.83 -33.74
CA TYR A 73 20.73 18.45 -34.08
C TYR A 73 20.33 18.33 -35.56
N LEU A 74 19.45 19.19 -36.07
CA LEU A 74 19.03 19.17 -37.49
C LEU A 74 20.23 19.34 -38.44
N ARG A 75 21.16 20.25 -38.12
CA ARG A 75 22.35 20.55 -38.93
C ARG A 75 23.37 19.42 -38.97
N ARG A 76 23.59 18.72 -37.85
CA ARG A 76 24.77 17.85 -37.69
C ARG A 76 24.45 16.43 -37.24
N GLY A 77 23.21 16.13 -36.90
CA GLY A 77 22.82 14.85 -36.30
C GLY A 77 23.46 14.62 -34.93
N VAL A 78 23.92 15.68 -34.26
CA VAL A 78 24.57 15.60 -32.96
C VAL A 78 23.54 15.84 -31.87
N PHE A 79 23.40 14.88 -30.95
CA PHE A 79 22.52 15.00 -29.81
C PHE A 79 23.09 15.96 -28.75
N PRO A 80 22.24 16.70 -28.04
CA PRO A 80 22.68 17.60 -26.99
C PRO A 80 23.25 16.82 -25.78
N LEU A 81 24.30 17.36 -25.17
CA LEU A 81 24.83 16.92 -23.89
C LEU A 81 24.90 18.11 -22.92
N ALA A 82 23.82 18.35 -22.16
CA ALA A 82 23.81 19.34 -21.09
C ALA A 82 24.35 18.75 -19.78
N PHE A 83 25.61 18.30 -19.83
CA PHE A 83 26.36 17.80 -18.68
C PHE A 83 27.71 18.49 -18.62
N ASP A 84 28.03 19.07 -17.47
CA ASP A 84 29.33 19.64 -17.17
C ASP A 84 29.99 18.85 -16.03
N VAL A 85 31.30 18.63 -16.13
CA VAL A 85 32.04 17.79 -15.17
C VAL A 85 32.09 18.43 -13.78
N VAL A 86 31.95 19.75 -13.69
CA VAL A 86 31.99 20.53 -12.44
C VAL A 86 30.58 20.84 -11.94
N LYS A 87 29.69 21.30 -12.83
CA LYS A 87 28.32 21.74 -12.47
C LYS A 87 27.29 20.61 -12.46
N GLY A 88 27.61 19.45 -13.02
CA GLY A 88 26.70 18.31 -13.11
C GLY A 88 25.73 18.39 -14.28
N HIS A 89 24.61 17.66 -14.17
CA HIS A 89 23.61 17.52 -15.22
C HIS A 89 22.52 18.58 -15.12
N ASP A 90 22.19 19.25 -16.23
CA ASP A 90 21.15 20.28 -16.29
C ASP A 90 19.82 19.69 -16.79
N TYR A 91 19.08 19.06 -15.87
CA TYR A 91 17.78 18.43 -16.18
C TYR A 91 16.75 19.41 -16.72
N ALA A 92 16.74 20.65 -16.21
CA ALA A 92 15.77 21.66 -16.63
C ALA A 92 15.96 22.01 -18.12
N LEU A 93 17.21 22.13 -18.58
CA LEU A 93 17.50 22.31 -20.00
C LEU A 93 17.07 21.09 -20.84
N TYR A 94 17.32 19.87 -20.38
CA TYR A 94 16.90 18.65 -21.10
C TYR A 94 15.39 18.53 -21.29
N CYS A 95 14.60 18.84 -20.25
CA CYS A 95 13.15 18.85 -20.33
C CYS A 95 12.65 19.88 -21.35
N ARG A 96 13.23 21.09 -21.38
CA ARG A 96 12.87 22.11 -22.38
C ARG A 96 13.19 21.66 -23.80
N ILE A 97 14.38 21.07 -24.02
CA ILE A 97 14.75 20.54 -25.35
C ILE A 97 13.82 19.38 -25.75
N LEU A 98 13.37 18.55 -24.80
CA LEU A 98 12.45 17.44 -25.09
C LEU A 98 11.09 17.93 -25.57
N GLU A 99 10.52 18.95 -24.94
CA GLU A 99 9.26 19.54 -25.39
C GLU A 99 9.40 20.19 -26.78
N GLU A 100 10.48 20.93 -27.03
CA GLU A 100 10.76 21.47 -28.38
C GLU A 100 10.98 20.34 -29.40
N ALA A 101 11.71 19.28 -29.05
CA ALA A 101 11.93 18.15 -29.95
C ALA A 101 10.61 17.42 -30.31
N LYS A 102 9.65 17.35 -29.37
CA LYS A 102 8.28 16.85 -29.64
C LYS A 102 7.52 17.79 -30.58
N TYR A 103 7.57 19.10 -30.31
CA TYR A 103 6.92 20.11 -31.15
C TYR A 103 7.41 20.03 -32.61
N PHE A 104 8.72 19.96 -32.81
CA PHE A 104 9.35 19.82 -34.13
C PHE A 104 9.38 18.38 -34.66
N GLN A 105 8.78 17.43 -33.95
CA GLN A 105 8.67 16.02 -34.37
C GLN A 105 10.03 15.41 -34.79
N CYS A 106 11.06 15.63 -33.96
CA CYS A 106 12.41 15.13 -34.18
C CYS A 106 12.58 13.74 -33.52
N SER A 107 12.03 12.67 -34.11
CA SER A 107 11.85 11.37 -33.44
C SER A 107 13.12 10.81 -32.78
N LYS A 108 14.27 10.85 -33.45
CA LYS A 108 15.53 10.36 -32.87
C LYS A 108 16.02 11.21 -31.69
N LEU A 109 15.81 12.52 -31.74
CA LEU A 109 16.13 13.43 -30.64
C LEU A 109 15.16 13.21 -29.47
N ILE A 110 13.88 12.96 -29.73
CA ILE A 110 12.90 12.58 -28.71
C ILE A 110 13.35 11.28 -28.03
N THR A 111 13.73 10.24 -28.78
CA THR A 111 14.26 8.98 -28.22
C THR A 111 15.52 9.23 -27.37
N TRP A 112 16.46 10.05 -27.86
CA TRP A 112 17.66 10.40 -27.12
C TRP A 112 17.37 11.02 -25.75
N LEU A 113 16.44 11.97 -25.71
CA LEU A 113 16.10 12.74 -24.52
C LEU A 113 15.19 11.95 -23.57
N LYS A 114 14.17 11.27 -24.10
CA LYS A 114 13.17 10.50 -23.34
C LYS A 114 13.74 9.22 -22.75
N ASP A 115 14.61 8.52 -23.49
CA ASP A 115 15.23 7.27 -23.04
C ASP A 115 16.60 7.51 -22.39
N GLU A 116 16.89 8.77 -22.05
CA GLU A 116 18.08 9.22 -21.32
C GLU A 116 19.41 8.70 -21.90
N LEU A 117 19.49 8.56 -23.22
CA LEU A 117 20.64 7.94 -23.89
C LEU A 117 21.94 8.73 -23.69
N TYR A 118 21.85 10.00 -23.31
CA TYR A 118 22.98 10.84 -22.93
C TYR A 118 23.80 10.28 -21.76
N TYR A 119 23.21 9.51 -20.83
CA TYR A 119 23.97 8.89 -19.74
C TYR A 119 25.01 7.90 -20.24
N LYS A 120 24.71 7.22 -21.35
CA LYS A 120 25.65 6.27 -21.96
C LYS A 120 26.91 6.99 -22.43
N CYS A 121 26.83 8.27 -22.79
CA CYS A 121 27.99 9.04 -23.22
C CYS A 121 28.94 9.41 -22.08
N ILE A 122 28.55 9.23 -20.82
CA ILE A 122 29.36 9.61 -19.67
C ILE A 122 29.86 8.33 -18.99
N THR A 123 31.15 8.06 -19.11
CA THR A 123 31.80 6.98 -18.35
C THR A 123 32.38 7.54 -17.07
N ARG A 124 31.98 7.00 -15.93
CA ARG A 124 32.57 7.29 -14.62
C ARG A 124 33.66 6.27 -14.31
N CYS A 125 34.90 6.73 -14.15
CA CYS A 125 35.99 5.92 -13.63
C CYS A 125 36.26 6.33 -12.19
N THR A 126 36.04 5.40 -11.25
CA THR A 126 36.38 5.60 -9.84
C THR A 126 37.55 4.70 -9.49
N LEU A 127 38.66 5.31 -9.07
CA LEU A 127 39.80 4.61 -8.48
C LEU A 127 39.70 4.75 -6.97
N THR A 128 39.76 3.64 -6.24
CA THR A 128 39.78 3.62 -4.78
C THR A 128 41.10 3.03 -4.32
N ASP A 129 41.75 3.72 -3.39
CA ASP A 129 43.02 3.30 -2.80
C ASP A 129 42.98 3.54 -1.28
N THR A 130 43.65 2.69 -0.52
CA THR A 130 43.73 2.81 0.94
C THR A 130 45.07 3.43 1.31
N GLN A 131 45.06 4.53 2.07
CA GLN A 131 46.26 5.25 2.45
C GLN A 131 46.32 5.43 3.97
N GLU A 132 47.50 5.22 4.56
CA GLU A 132 47.71 5.32 6.01
C GLU A 132 47.68 6.79 6.50
N GLU A 133 48.00 7.75 5.62
CA GLU A 133 47.96 9.19 5.91
C GLU A 133 46.95 9.92 5.01
N LEU A 134 46.32 10.97 5.54
CA LEU A 134 45.43 11.83 4.75
C LEU A 134 46.30 12.60 3.72
N PRO A 135 46.04 12.46 2.41
CA PRO A 135 46.85 13.15 1.39
C PRO A 135 46.82 14.66 1.59
N SER A 136 47.96 15.33 1.42
CA SER A 136 48.02 16.79 1.44
C SER A 136 47.08 17.37 0.38
N LEU A 137 46.16 18.24 0.79
CA LEU A 137 45.18 18.92 -0.08
C LEU A 137 45.80 19.89 -1.11
N ILE A 138 47.12 19.87 -1.25
CA ILE A 138 47.88 20.80 -2.08
C ILE A 138 48.79 19.95 -2.96
N GLU A 139 48.66 20.17 -4.27
CA GLU A 139 49.35 19.50 -5.38
C GLU A 139 48.70 18.22 -5.93
N ASP A 140 47.49 18.36 -6.49
CA ASP A 140 47.27 17.68 -7.76
C ASP A 140 46.31 18.48 -8.65
N SER A 141 46.82 18.95 -9.79
CA SER A 141 46.07 19.70 -10.82
C SER A 141 45.19 18.77 -11.68
N SER A 142 44.80 17.62 -11.13
CA SER A 142 44.22 16.52 -11.88
C SER A 142 42.69 16.56 -11.82
N THR A 143 42.05 16.22 -12.94
CA THR A 143 40.59 16.28 -13.21
C THR A 143 39.76 15.26 -12.40
N TRP A 144 40.12 15.01 -11.15
CA TRP A 144 39.56 13.95 -10.30
C TRP A 144 38.85 14.56 -9.10
N ASN A 145 37.60 14.16 -8.89
CA ASN A 145 36.88 14.44 -7.65
C ASN A 145 37.37 13.48 -6.57
N LEU A 146 37.92 14.03 -5.48
CA LEU A 146 38.44 13.27 -4.34
C LEU A 146 37.38 13.15 -3.25
N LYS A 147 37.14 11.94 -2.77
CA LYS A 147 36.34 11.66 -1.56
C LYS A 147 37.17 10.83 -0.60
N PHE A 148 37.26 11.28 0.64
CA PHE A 148 37.99 10.60 1.71
C PHE A 148 36.98 9.92 2.65
N SER A 149 37.26 8.70 3.09
CA SER A 149 36.44 8.00 4.08
C SER A 149 37.34 7.25 5.06
N SER A 150 37.09 7.38 6.36
CA SER A 150 37.85 6.70 7.42
C SER A 150 37.49 5.20 7.41
N LEU A 151 38.48 4.32 7.24
CA LEU A 151 38.28 2.86 7.14
C LEU A 151 38.45 2.14 8.49
N SER A 152 39.42 2.56 9.29
CA SER A 152 39.72 1.94 10.58
C SER A 152 40.08 2.98 11.63
N LYS A 153 39.64 2.72 12.88
CA LYS A 153 39.98 3.53 14.06
C LYS A 153 40.81 2.67 14.99
N ALA A 154 42.07 3.06 15.21
CA ALA A 154 42.95 2.43 16.17
C ALA A 154 42.89 3.17 17.52
N ASP A 155 42.89 2.43 18.61
CA ASP A 155 43.00 2.95 19.97
C ASP A 155 44.47 3.24 20.27
N ASN A 156 44.85 4.52 20.34
CA ASN A 156 46.21 4.94 20.66
C ASN A 156 46.32 5.36 22.13
N LYS A 157 47.35 4.88 22.83
CA LYS A 157 47.63 5.29 24.22
C LYS A 157 48.32 6.65 24.24
N VAL A 158 47.69 7.63 24.85
CA VAL A 158 48.17 9.00 24.93
C VAL A 158 48.48 9.35 26.38
N TYR A 159 49.73 9.71 26.67
CA TYR A 159 50.16 10.07 28.01
C TYR A 159 49.35 11.25 28.59
N VAL A 160 48.93 11.12 29.84
CA VAL A 160 48.23 12.16 30.59
C VAL A 160 49.15 12.75 31.63
N CYS A 161 49.27 14.07 31.64
CA CYS A 161 50.05 14.77 32.64
C CYS A 161 49.39 14.61 34.03
N PRO A 162 50.14 14.21 35.09
CA PRO A 162 49.64 14.08 36.46
C PRO A 162 49.00 15.35 37.04
N ARG A 163 49.33 16.51 36.46
CA ARG A 163 48.76 17.82 36.84
C ARG A 163 47.62 18.28 35.92
N GLY A 164 47.17 17.45 34.98
CA GLY A 164 46.11 17.79 34.03
C GLY A 164 46.48 18.88 33.01
N ILE A 165 47.76 19.17 32.80
CA ILE A 165 48.18 20.21 31.84
C ILE A 165 48.03 19.69 30.41
N TYR A 166 47.04 20.22 29.69
CA TYR A 166 46.67 19.77 28.34
C TYR A 166 47.83 19.82 27.33
N LEU A 167 48.69 20.86 27.35
CA LEU A 167 49.84 21.00 26.44
C LEU A 167 50.93 19.91 26.60
N HIS A 168 50.88 19.13 27.68
CA HIS A 168 51.78 18.00 27.94
C HIS A 168 51.18 16.65 27.52
N ARG A 169 49.89 16.61 27.15
CA ARG A 169 49.19 15.39 26.73
C ARG A 169 49.87 14.79 25.50
N GLY A 170 50.14 13.48 25.55
CA GLY A 170 50.89 12.74 24.53
C GLY A 170 52.38 13.06 24.46
N LYS A 171 52.91 13.95 25.32
CA LYS A 171 54.30 14.43 25.29
C LYS A 171 54.93 14.42 26.69
N PRO A 172 55.20 13.23 27.27
CA PRO A 172 55.73 13.10 28.63
C PRO A 172 57.05 13.87 28.86
N GLN A 173 57.86 14.06 27.83
CA GLN A 173 59.07 14.86 27.85
C GLN A 173 58.84 16.34 28.18
N ARG A 174 57.62 16.86 28.01
CA ARG A 174 57.25 18.23 28.41
C ARG A 174 56.94 18.34 29.91
N CYS A 175 56.80 17.23 30.63
CA CYS A 175 56.62 17.24 32.08
C CYS A 175 57.91 17.63 32.81
N GLY A 176 57.89 18.80 33.45
CA GLY A 176 58.97 19.27 34.31
C GLY A 176 58.94 18.70 35.73
N ARG A 177 59.85 19.19 36.59
CA ARG A 177 60.03 18.74 37.98
C ARG A 177 58.73 18.77 38.80
N GLN A 178 57.91 19.80 38.62
CA GLN A 178 56.63 19.92 39.33
C GLN A 178 55.60 18.85 38.93
N CYS A 179 55.63 18.35 37.69
CA CYS A 179 54.74 17.27 37.25
C CYS A 179 55.18 15.92 37.81
N ARG A 180 56.51 15.69 37.90
CA ARG A 180 57.07 14.49 38.55
C ARG A 180 56.74 14.44 40.03
N ASN A 181 56.86 15.57 40.74
CA ASN A 181 56.46 15.65 42.15
C ASN A 181 54.97 15.36 42.36
N ALA A 182 54.11 15.75 41.42
CA ALA A 182 52.67 15.46 41.48
C ALA A 182 52.32 14.01 41.12
N GLN A 183 53.20 13.30 40.39
CA GLN A 183 53.05 11.87 40.11
C GLN A 183 53.51 11.01 41.30
N GLY A 184 54.52 11.47 42.05
CA GLY A 184 55.11 10.68 43.13
C GLY A 184 55.78 9.42 42.60
N ASP A 185 55.54 8.29 43.28
CA ASP A 185 56.01 6.95 42.91
C ASP A 185 54.98 6.18 42.06
N ASP A 186 53.86 6.81 41.68
CA ASP A 186 52.82 6.17 40.88
C ASP A 186 53.21 6.03 39.40
N ASP A 187 52.66 5.02 38.74
CA ASP A 187 52.88 4.78 37.32
C ASP A 187 52.33 5.91 36.43
N PRO A 188 52.94 6.17 35.26
CA PRO A 188 52.46 7.18 34.33
C PRO A 188 51.02 6.90 33.84
N LEU A 189 50.15 7.90 33.94
CA LEU A 189 48.76 7.81 33.46
C LEU A 189 48.71 7.93 31.92
N TYR A 190 47.87 7.09 31.29
CA TYR A 190 47.58 7.14 29.86
C TYR A 190 46.06 7.13 29.64
N ASP A 191 45.62 7.89 28.65
CA ASP A 191 44.25 7.89 28.12
C ASP A 191 44.25 7.18 26.76
N THR A 192 43.08 6.79 26.26
CA THR A 192 42.94 6.13 24.95
C THR A 192 42.27 7.09 23.98
N GLU A 193 42.98 7.48 22.91
CA GLU A 193 42.42 8.29 21.83
C GLU A 193 42.24 7.45 20.58
N ARG A 194 41.03 7.53 19.99
CA ARG A 194 40.75 6.90 18.70
C ARG A 194 41.30 7.74 17.58
N ILE A 195 42.35 7.24 16.91
CA ILE A 195 42.91 7.86 15.71
C ILE A 195 42.46 7.08 14.47
N THR A 196 42.24 7.78 13.36
CA THR A 196 41.97 7.13 12.08
C THR A 196 43.31 6.63 11.53
N SER A 197 43.45 5.31 11.38
CA SER A 197 44.69 4.67 10.92
C SER A 197 44.73 4.47 9.40
N GLU A 198 43.58 4.48 8.73
CA GLU A 198 43.48 4.25 7.29
C GLU A 198 42.37 5.13 6.67
N TRP A 199 42.68 5.69 5.51
CA TRP A 199 41.79 6.49 4.69
C TRP A 199 41.52 5.77 3.36
N LEU A 200 40.25 5.55 3.04
CA LEU A 200 39.84 5.23 1.68
C LEU A 200 39.82 6.53 0.88
N VAL A 201 40.70 6.63 -0.11
CA VAL A 201 40.76 7.73 -1.06
C VAL A 201 40.06 7.27 -2.34
N SER A 202 38.90 7.84 -2.61
CA SER A 202 38.17 7.63 -3.87
C SER A 202 38.44 8.80 -4.82
N ARG A 203 39.03 8.51 -5.98
CA ARG A 203 39.27 9.43 -7.09
C ARG A 203 38.26 9.13 -8.19
N THR A 204 37.34 10.04 -8.48
CA THR A 204 36.38 9.90 -9.59
C THR A 204 36.72 10.82 -10.76
N LYS A 205 36.83 10.27 -11.98
CA LYS A 205 36.96 11.01 -13.24
C LYS A 205 35.81 10.66 -14.17
N TYR A 206 35.24 11.68 -14.81
CA TYR A 206 34.24 11.52 -15.85
C TYR A 206 34.89 11.62 -17.23
N LYS A 207 34.52 10.73 -18.15
CA LYS A 207 34.94 10.75 -19.54
C LYS A 207 33.70 10.84 -20.43
N ILE A 208 33.66 11.84 -21.31
CA ILE A 208 32.59 12.01 -22.30
C ILE A 208 33.00 11.32 -23.60
N ASN A 209 32.20 10.36 -24.06
CA ASN A 209 32.40 9.65 -25.32
C ASN A 209 31.64 10.37 -26.45
N HIS A 210 32.24 11.42 -27.01
CA HIS A 210 31.59 12.26 -28.05
C HIS A 210 31.12 11.49 -29.29
N GLY A 211 31.76 10.36 -29.62
CA GLY A 211 31.34 9.52 -30.75
C GLY A 211 29.94 8.90 -30.59
N TRP A 212 29.42 8.84 -29.36
CA TRP A 212 28.10 8.26 -29.06
C TRP A 212 26.97 9.28 -29.12
N MET A 213 27.29 10.55 -29.35
CA MET A 213 26.34 11.66 -29.46
C MET A 213 25.90 11.91 -30.91
N THR A 214 26.02 10.95 -31.82
CA THR A 214 25.72 11.14 -33.26
C THR A 214 24.65 10.18 -33.75
N ASP A 215 23.83 10.62 -34.69
CA ASP A 215 22.75 9.82 -35.28
C ASP A 215 23.18 8.97 -36.50
N SER A 216 24.47 9.00 -36.86
CA SER A 216 25.10 8.36 -38.02
C SER A 216 25.49 6.89 -37.84
N GLY A 217 24.77 6.13 -37.01
CA GLY A 217 24.63 4.68 -37.23
C GLY A 217 25.59 3.71 -36.51
N VAL A 218 25.63 3.73 -35.18
CA VAL A 218 26.04 2.51 -34.42
C VAL A 218 25.02 2.06 -33.37
N LEU A 219 24.09 2.90 -32.87
CA LEU A 219 23.25 2.52 -31.72
C LEU A 219 21.73 2.71 -31.85
N ILE A 220 21.21 3.64 -32.66
CA ILE A 220 19.73 3.81 -32.74
C ILE A 220 19.06 2.64 -33.47
N SER A 221 19.72 2.05 -34.47
CA SER A 221 19.21 0.85 -35.15
C SER A 221 19.39 -0.44 -34.33
N CYS A 222 20.42 -0.51 -33.47
CA CYS A 222 20.60 -1.64 -32.56
C CYS A 222 19.56 -1.63 -31.42
N LEU A 223 19.15 -0.45 -30.94
CA LEU A 223 18.23 -0.33 -29.79
C LEU A 223 16.80 -0.79 -30.07
N VAL A 224 16.34 -0.77 -31.33
CA VAL A 224 15.01 -1.30 -31.71
C VAL A 224 14.99 -2.84 -31.79
N TYR A 225 16.14 -3.48 -32.02
CA TYR A 225 16.25 -4.93 -32.18
C TYR A 225 16.84 -5.65 -30.95
N THR A 226 17.27 -4.93 -29.91
CA THR A 226 17.88 -5.54 -28.72
C THR A 226 17.03 -5.50 -27.45
N GLN A 227 15.76 -5.06 -27.51
CA GLN A 227 14.81 -5.29 -26.39
C GLN A 227 14.41 -6.77 -26.24
N SER A 228 14.58 -7.62 -27.27
CA SER A 228 14.36 -9.07 -27.16
C SER A 228 15.63 -9.89 -26.87
N ALA A 229 16.83 -9.35 -27.13
CA ALA A 229 18.08 -10.12 -27.10
C ALA A 229 19.01 -9.81 -25.91
N PHE A 230 18.81 -8.72 -25.17
CA PHE A 230 19.54 -8.49 -23.91
C PHE A 230 19.07 -9.38 -22.73
N LYS A 231 18.08 -10.25 -22.96
CA LYS A 231 17.67 -11.28 -22.00
C LYS A 231 18.50 -12.57 -22.03
N GLU A 232 19.34 -12.83 -23.05
CA GLU A 232 19.95 -14.16 -23.17
C GLU A 232 21.48 -14.25 -23.33
N HIS A 233 22.25 -13.18 -23.56
CA HIS A 233 23.71 -13.29 -23.76
C HIS A 233 24.55 -12.37 -22.85
N ALA A 234 24.23 -12.36 -21.55
CA ALA A 234 25.16 -11.93 -20.50
C ALA A 234 25.33 -13.02 -19.41
N THR A 235 25.23 -14.29 -19.79
CA THR A 235 25.78 -15.39 -19.00
C THR A 235 27.17 -15.69 -19.52
N MET A 236 28.16 -15.05 -18.89
CA MET A 236 29.34 -15.71 -18.34
C MET A 236 30.06 -14.69 -17.44
N THR A 237 29.96 -14.97 -16.15
CA THR A 237 30.73 -14.46 -15.00
C THR A 237 30.58 -12.99 -14.55
N LYS A 238 29.37 -12.60 -14.12
CA LYS A 238 29.18 -11.65 -12.99
C LYS A 238 28.11 -12.18 -12.05
N GLY A 239 28.39 -12.21 -10.75
CA GLY A 239 27.58 -12.87 -9.71
C GLY A 239 26.13 -12.37 -9.67
N HIS A 240 25.25 -13.21 -9.13
CA HIS A 240 23.82 -12.94 -8.94
C HIS A 240 23.61 -11.80 -7.93
N GLN A 241 23.94 -10.55 -8.26
CA GLN A 241 23.94 -9.44 -7.29
C GLN A 241 22.94 -8.35 -7.68
N ILE A 242 22.10 -7.92 -6.74
CA ILE A 242 21.14 -6.81 -6.88
C ILE A 242 21.09 -5.98 -5.58
N PRO A 243 20.61 -4.72 -5.60
CA PRO A 243 20.40 -3.95 -4.38
C PRO A 243 19.43 -4.64 -3.40
N VAL A 244 19.68 -4.52 -2.10
CA VAL A 244 18.81 -5.08 -1.03
C VAL A 244 17.36 -4.64 -1.19
N SER A 245 17.12 -3.36 -1.46
CA SER A 245 15.76 -2.83 -1.63
C SER A 245 15.08 -3.39 -2.89
N GLU A 246 15.83 -3.56 -3.99
CA GLU A 246 15.29 -4.18 -5.22
C GLU A 246 14.94 -5.66 -4.98
N TYR A 247 15.75 -6.40 -4.19
CA TYR A 247 15.42 -7.77 -3.78
C TYR A 247 14.06 -7.82 -3.07
N LEU A 248 13.84 -6.92 -2.10
CA LEU A 248 12.57 -6.82 -1.38
C LEU A 248 11.40 -6.59 -2.34
N PHE A 249 11.47 -5.57 -3.20
CA PHE A 249 10.38 -5.27 -4.12
C PHE A 249 10.14 -6.39 -5.14
N ARG A 250 11.19 -7.09 -5.59
CA ARG A 250 11.03 -8.29 -6.44
C ARG A 250 10.30 -9.41 -5.70
N ARG A 251 10.55 -9.62 -4.41
CA ARG A 251 9.78 -10.59 -3.59
C ARG A 251 8.32 -10.18 -3.42
N LEU A 252 8.05 -8.91 -3.09
CA LEU A 252 6.68 -8.39 -3.00
C LEU A 252 5.95 -8.56 -4.35
N HIS A 253 6.61 -8.27 -5.46
CA HIS A 253 6.06 -8.47 -6.79
C HIS A 253 5.78 -9.96 -7.11
N GLN A 254 6.65 -10.88 -6.68
CA GLN A 254 6.43 -12.34 -6.80
C GLN A 254 5.20 -12.83 -6.01
N LEU A 255 4.83 -12.17 -4.91
CA LEU A 255 3.58 -12.42 -4.20
C LEU A 255 2.33 -11.92 -4.94
N GLY A 256 2.51 -11.14 -6.00
CA GLY A 256 1.40 -10.50 -6.73
C GLY A 256 1.12 -9.06 -6.30
N ILE A 257 1.92 -8.47 -5.40
CA ILE A 257 1.77 -7.07 -5.00
C ILE A 257 2.18 -6.17 -6.16
N ARG A 258 1.34 -5.19 -6.52
CA ARG A 258 1.65 -4.21 -7.57
C ARG A 258 1.66 -2.78 -7.05
N HIS A 259 0.88 -2.46 -6.02
CA HIS A 259 0.91 -1.14 -5.39
C HIS A 259 1.59 -1.19 -4.02
N VAL A 260 2.47 -0.23 -3.78
CA VAL A 260 3.08 0.04 -2.46
C VAL A 260 2.60 1.41 -2.00
N PHE A 261 2.04 1.46 -0.80
CA PHE A 261 1.50 2.68 -0.21
C PHE A 261 2.55 3.35 0.68
N GLY A 262 2.40 4.65 0.95
CA GLY A 262 3.23 5.31 1.95
C GLY A 262 3.49 6.78 1.66
N VAL A 263 4.44 7.32 2.41
CA VAL A 263 4.88 8.71 2.33
C VAL A 263 6.41 8.74 2.19
N PRO A 264 6.96 9.53 1.24
CA PRO A 264 8.40 9.68 1.10
C PRO A 264 8.99 10.44 2.29
N GLY A 265 10.17 10.04 2.72
CA GLY A 265 11.00 10.75 3.69
C GLY A 265 12.47 10.47 3.44
N ASP A 266 13.35 11.35 3.91
CA ASP A 266 14.78 11.32 3.60
C ASP A 266 15.48 9.98 3.90
N PHE A 267 15.00 9.21 4.88
CA PHE A 267 15.53 7.88 5.18
C PHE A 267 15.01 6.74 4.29
N ASN A 268 14.03 6.98 3.42
CA ASN A 268 13.47 5.96 2.54
C ASN A 268 13.53 6.30 1.03
N LEU A 269 14.02 7.50 0.64
CA LEU A 269 14.05 7.91 -0.77
C LEU A 269 14.82 6.92 -1.66
N ASN A 270 16.03 6.51 -1.26
CA ASN A 270 16.83 5.54 -2.02
C ASN A 270 16.10 4.21 -2.16
N LEU A 271 15.46 3.73 -1.09
CA LEU A 271 14.60 2.55 -1.12
C LEU A 271 13.46 2.73 -2.12
N LEU A 272 12.77 3.87 -2.14
CA LEU A 272 11.65 4.11 -3.06
C LEU A 272 12.07 4.10 -4.53
N ASP A 273 13.28 4.54 -4.88
CA ASP A 273 13.80 4.48 -6.25
C ASP A 273 13.77 3.04 -6.81
N HIS A 274 13.99 2.03 -5.97
CA HIS A 274 13.99 0.63 -6.38
C HIS A 274 12.61 0.06 -6.73
N ILE A 275 11.51 0.73 -6.35
CA ILE A 275 10.17 0.36 -6.80
C ILE A 275 10.10 0.43 -8.33
N TYR A 276 10.70 1.46 -8.92
CA TYR A 276 10.68 1.70 -10.36
C TYR A 276 11.58 0.74 -11.16
N ASN A 277 12.45 0.00 -10.48
CA ASN A 277 13.27 -1.06 -11.08
C ASN A 277 12.49 -2.38 -11.24
N VAL A 278 11.32 -2.49 -10.60
CA VAL A 278 10.45 -3.68 -10.68
C VAL A 278 9.30 -3.40 -11.64
N PRO A 279 9.24 -4.12 -12.79
CA PRO A 279 8.17 -3.92 -13.77
C PRO A 279 6.78 -4.06 -13.14
N ASP A 280 5.84 -3.24 -13.61
CA ASP A 280 4.43 -3.23 -13.21
C ASP A 280 4.16 -2.94 -11.72
N MET A 281 5.20 -2.61 -10.94
CA MET A 281 5.07 -2.16 -9.57
C MET A 281 4.97 -0.63 -9.51
N ARG A 282 4.14 -0.11 -8.61
CA ARG A 282 3.78 1.32 -8.56
C ARG A 282 3.78 1.83 -7.13
N TRP A 283 4.36 3.00 -6.96
CA TRP A 283 4.23 3.79 -5.75
C TRP A 283 2.89 4.52 -5.71
N VAL A 284 2.18 4.40 -4.59
CA VAL A 284 0.95 5.14 -4.29
C VAL A 284 1.24 6.06 -3.11
N GLY A 285 1.71 7.27 -3.42
CA GLY A 285 1.97 8.29 -2.41
C GLY A 285 0.66 8.78 -1.79
N THR A 286 0.40 8.41 -0.54
CA THR A 286 -0.81 8.78 0.22
C THR A 286 -0.62 10.14 0.89
N CYS A 287 -1.69 10.70 1.46
CA CYS A 287 -1.60 12.02 2.09
C CYS A 287 -0.87 12.01 3.45
N ASN A 288 -0.92 10.89 4.18
CA ASN A 288 -0.16 10.64 5.40
C ASN A 288 0.02 9.11 5.61
N GLU A 289 0.82 8.74 6.61
CA GLU A 289 1.18 7.34 6.88
C GLU A 289 0.08 6.54 7.58
N LEU A 290 -0.81 7.18 8.35
CA LEU A 290 -1.99 6.52 8.90
C LEU A 290 -2.88 6.01 7.77
N ASN A 291 -3.18 6.89 6.81
CA ASN A 291 -3.95 6.57 5.62
C ASN A 291 -3.24 5.53 4.77
N ALA A 292 -1.90 5.58 4.68
CA ALA A 292 -1.13 4.56 3.96
C ALA A 292 -1.33 3.16 4.54
N ALA A 293 -1.28 3.03 5.87
CA ALA A 293 -1.47 1.76 6.55
C ALA A 293 -2.90 1.23 6.36
N TYR A 294 -3.91 2.10 6.44
CA TYR A 294 -5.30 1.74 6.14
C TYR A 294 -5.53 1.37 4.67
N ALA A 295 -4.87 2.04 3.72
CA ALA A 295 -4.93 1.67 2.31
C ALA A 295 -4.28 0.31 2.05
N ALA A 296 -3.13 0.03 2.69
CA ALA A 296 -2.50 -1.29 2.62
C ALA A 296 -3.39 -2.38 3.24
N ASP A 297 -4.09 -2.10 4.34
CA ASP A 297 -5.09 -3.00 4.94
C ASP A 297 -6.24 -3.28 3.95
N GLY A 298 -6.91 -2.25 3.42
CA GLY A 298 -8.00 -2.42 2.45
C GLY A 298 -7.59 -3.18 1.19
N TYR A 299 -6.37 -2.91 0.69
CA TYR A 299 -5.76 -3.65 -0.41
C TYR A 299 -5.60 -5.14 -0.07
N ALA A 300 -5.08 -5.46 1.12
CA ALA A 300 -4.85 -6.83 1.56
C ALA A 300 -6.15 -7.63 1.75
N ARG A 301 -7.19 -7.01 2.34
CA ARG A 301 -8.53 -7.60 2.48
C ARG A 301 -9.11 -8.01 1.13
N THR A 302 -8.92 -7.15 0.13
CA THR A 302 -9.52 -7.29 -1.20
C THR A 302 -8.74 -8.25 -2.10
N ARG A 303 -7.40 -8.15 -2.14
CA ARG A 303 -6.58 -9.03 -2.99
C ARG A 303 -6.43 -10.43 -2.44
N GLY A 304 -6.57 -10.62 -1.13
CA GLY A 304 -6.26 -11.87 -0.45
C GLY A 304 -4.76 -12.16 -0.31
N ILE A 305 -3.88 -11.23 -0.71
CA ILE A 305 -2.42 -11.25 -0.52
C ILE A 305 -2.00 -10.11 0.41
N PRO A 306 -0.74 -10.05 0.90
CA PRO A 306 -0.32 -8.95 1.77
C PRO A 306 -0.41 -7.57 1.11
N GLY A 307 -0.76 -6.56 1.91
CA GLY A 307 -0.55 -5.16 1.58
C GLY A 307 0.88 -4.73 1.96
N ALA A 308 1.41 -3.68 1.31
CA ALA A 308 2.73 -3.17 1.60
C ALA A 308 2.67 -1.66 1.85
N VAL A 309 3.28 -1.21 2.96
CA VAL A 309 3.39 0.20 3.32
C VAL A 309 4.84 0.57 3.63
N VAL A 310 5.34 1.65 3.02
CA VAL A 310 6.67 2.20 3.26
C VAL A 310 6.55 3.52 4.02
N THR A 311 7.21 3.63 5.17
CA THR A 311 7.26 4.88 5.95
C THR A 311 8.70 5.32 6.21
N THR A 312 8.88 6.57 6.64
CA THR A 312 10.16 7.05 7.14
C THR A 312 10.30 6.79 8.64
N TYR A 313 11.54 6.78 9.10
CA TYR A 313 11.92 6.57 10.50
C TYR A 313 11.24 7.55 11.47
N GLY A 314 10.74 7.01 12.58
CA GLY A 314 10.14 7.76 13.69
C GLY A 314 8.79 8.38 13.37
N VAL A 315 8.78 9.52 12.66
CA VAL A 315 7.54 10.27 12.44
C VAL A 315 6.53 9.52 11.56
N GLY A 316 7.02 8.75 10.60
CA GLY A 316 6.16 8.01 9.68
C GLY A 316 5.64 6.72 10.32
N GLU A 317 6.53 5.89 10.87
CA GLU A 317 6.16 4.60 11.47
C GLU A 317 5.20 4.75 12.66
N LEU A 318 5.38 5.78 13.50
CA LEU A 318 4.47 6.06 14.62
C LEU A 318 3.12 6.58 14.17
N SER A 319 3.06 7.25 13.01
CA SER A 319 1.79 7.67 12.41
C SER A 319 1.03 6.49 11.79
N ALA A 320 1.75 5.53 11.20
CA ALA A 320 1.17 4.30 10.63
C ALA A 320 0.71 3.27 11.68
N ILE A 321 1.28 3.30 12.90
CA ILE A 321 1.14 2.21 13.88
C ILE A 321 -0.32 1.87 14.23
N ASN A 322 -1.23 2.86 14.22
CA ASN A 322 -2.65 2.65 14.49
C ASN A 322 -3.31 1.82 13.36
N GLY A 323 -2.92 2.04 12.10
CA GLY A 323 -3.35 1.20 10.98
C GLY A 323 -2.77 -0.21 11.05
N ILE A 324 -1.50 -0.35 11.45
CA ILE A 324 -0.86 -1.66 11.63
C ILE A 324 -1.51 -2.44 12.79
N ALA A 325 -1.83 -1.78 13.89
CA ALA A 325 -2.55 -2.36 15.01
C ALA A 325 -3.95 -2.86 14.61
N GLY A 326 -4.66 -2.11 13.76
CA GLY A 326 -5.94 -2.55 13.20
C GLY A 326 -5.80 -3.79 12.31
N ALA A 327 -4.79 -3.80 11.43
CA ALA A 327 -4.48 -4.95 10.60
C ALA A 327 -4.12 -6.20 11.45
N PHE A 328 -3.32 -6.04 12.50
CA PHE A 328 -2.98 -7.11 13.43
C PHE A 328 -4.21 -7.65 14.16
N SER A 329 -5.06 -6.75 14.65
CA SER A 329 -6.28 -7.08 15.40
C SER A 329 -7.28 -7.88 14.58
N GLU A 330 -7.30 -7.73 13.25
CA GLU A 330 -8.25 -8.36 12.35
C GLU A 330 -7.64 -9.34 11.33
N TYR A 331 -6.44 -9.87 11.62
CA TYR A 331 -5.76 -10.88 10.79
C TYR A 331 -5.56 -10.44 9.33
N VAL A 332 -5.18 -9.17 9.13
CA VAL A 332 -4.84 -8.63 7.83
C VAL A 332 -3.32 -8.61 7.63
N PRO A 333 -2.79 -9.31 6.61
CA PRO A 333 -1.36 -9.33 6.34
C PRO A 333 -0.89 -7.99 5.75
N VAL A 334 -0.12 -7.23 6.51
CA VAL A 334 0.51 -5.97 6.05
C VAL A 334 2.01 -6.02 6.31
N ILE A 335 2.80 -5.74 5.28
CA ILE A 335 4.26 -5.65 5.36
C ILE A 335 4.62 -4.18 5.55
N HIS A 336 5.02 -3.80 6.76
CA HIS A 336 5.44 -2.45 7.11
C HIS A 336 6.96 -2.32 6.94
N ILE A 337 7.37 -1.49 5.99
CA ILE A 337 8.77 -1.29 5.61
C ILE A 337 9.18 0.12 6.03
N VAL A 338 10.28 0.23 6.77
CA VAL A 338 10.73 1.51 7.32
C VAL A 338 12.16 1.78 6.91
N GLY A 339 12.35 2.84 6.13
CA GLY A 339 13.66 3.40 5.86
C GLY A 339 14.20 4.04 7.13
N ASN A 340 15.35 3.55 7.61
CA ASN A 340 15.93 3.94 8.90
C ASN A 340 17.22 4.75 8.71
N THR A 341 17.63 5.44 9.76
CA THR A 341 18.94 6.10 9.89
C THR A 341 20.12 5.18 9.56
N PRO A 342 21.24 5.70 9.04
CA PRO A 342 22.44 4.89 8.74
C PRO A 342 23.00 4.15 9.95
N ARG A 343 23.51 2.93 9.74
CA ARG A 343 24.08 2.06 10.81
C ARG A 343 25.15 2.78 11.64
N ASP A 344 26.02 3.56 11.02
CA ASP A 344 27.07 4.32 11.70
C ASP A 344 26.51 5.39 12.64
N MET A 345 25.40 6.03 12.27
CA MET A 345 24.74 7.02 13.11
C MET A 345 24.08 6.36 14.32
N GLN A 346 23.45 5.21 14.12
CA GLN A 346 22.86 4.42 15.20
C GLN A 346 23.92 3.99 16.23
N ARG A 347 25.04 3.40 15.79
CA ARG A 347 26.14 2.95 16.68
C ARG A 347 26.77 4.11 17.47
N ASN A 348 26.77 5.30 16.90
CA ASN A 348 27.36 6.49 17.52
C ASN A 348 26.32 7.37 18.23
N HIS A 349 25.06 6.94 18.33
CA HIS A 349 23.99 7.67 19.02
C HIS A 349 23.89 9.12 18.54
N VAL A 350 23.91 9.31 17.21
CA VAL A 350 23.97 10.64 16.61
C VAL A 350 22.62 11.33 16.77
N ARG A 351 22.68 12.63 17.11
CA ARG A 351 21.52 13.51 17.15
C ARG A 351 21.01 13.80 15.75
N ILE A 352 20.06 13.01 15.30
CA ILE A 352 19.41 13.09 13.99
C ILE A 352 17.94 13.48 14.18
N HIS A 353 17.37 14.21 13.22
CA HIS A 353 15.95 14.52 13.22
C HIS A 353 15.13 13.23 13.17
N HIS A 354 13.93 13.26 13.75
CA HIS A 354 13.06 12.09 13.97
C HIS A 354 13.52 11.08 15.04
N THR A 355 14.65 11.28 15.72
CA THR A 355 15.03 10.46 16.90
C THR A 355 14.51 11.08 18.20
N LEU A 356 13.99 10.26 19.13
CA LEU A 356 13.66 10.72 20.48
C LEU A 356 14.93 11.12 21.26
N TRP A 357 14.80 12.14 22.09
CA TRP A 357 15.91 12.62 22.94
C TRP A 357 16.22 11.71 24.14
N MET A 358 15.38 10.68 24.37
CA MET A 358 15.50 9.75 25.50
C MET A 358 16.56 8.66 25.23
N ASP A 359 17.01 7.97 26.28
CA ASP A 359 17.91 6.81 26.24
C ASP A 359 19.16 6.94 25.35
N LYS A 360 19.83 8.10 25.46
CA LYS A 360 21.07 8.39 24.73
C LYS A 360 20.88 8.34 23.21
N TRP A 361 19.75 8.80 22.67
CA TRP A 361 19.48 8.77 21.22
C TRP A 361 19.51 7.31 20.71
N ASP A 362 18.74 6.42 21.33
CA ASP A 362 18.57 5.03 20.87
C ASP A 362 17.74 5.03 19.58
N HIS A 363 18.38 4.66 18.47
CA HIS A 363 17.69 4.64 17.18
C HIS A 363 16.73 3.44 17.02
N THR A 364 16.75 2.48 17.95
CA THR A 364 15.90 1.28 17.94
C THR A 364 14.61 1.44 18.76
N THR A 365 14.38 2.59 19.38
CA THR A 365 13.21 2.80 20.27
C THR A 365 11.88 2.47 19.59
N TYR A 366 11.70 2.87 18.34
CA TYR A 366 10.44 2.66 17.62
C TYR A 366 10.21 1.21 17.19
N GLN A 367 11.28 0.41 17.06
CA GLN A 367 11.16 -1.04 16.89
C GLN A 367 10.43 -1.66 18.08
N LYS A 368 10.86 -1.32 19.29
CA LYS A 368 10.23 -1.80 20.54
C LYS A 368 8.77 -1.36 20.64
N MET A 369 8.44 -0.17 20.12
CA MET A 369 7.07 0.31 20.07
C MET A 369 6.20 -0.46 19.07
N SER A 370 6.79 -1.00 18.00
CA SER A 370 6.10 -1.78 16.96
C SER A 370 5.96 -3.27 17.31
N GLU A 371 6.76 -3.79 18.24
CA GLU A 371 6.75 -5.21 18.66
C GLU A 371 5.36 -5.79 18.98
N PRO A 372 4.43 -5.08 19.67
CA PRO A 372 3.12 -5.65 20.01
C PRO A 372 2.17 -5.82 18.83
N VAL A 373 2.44 -5.19 17.69
CA VAL A 373 1.53 -5.12 16.53
C VAL A 373 2.10 -5.81 15.28
N GLN A 374 3.14 -6.63 15.47
CA GLN A 374 3.78 -7.42 14.41
C GLN A 374 3.90 -8.88 14.85
N SER A 375 3.81 -9.79 13.88
CA SER A 375 4.05 -11.22 14.11
C SER A 375 5.52 -11.63 13.93
N ASP A 376 6.27 -10.83 13.18
CA ASP A 376 7.69 -11.04 12.92
C ASP A 376 8.34 -9.72 12.50
N SER A 377 9.66 -9.64 12.63
CA SER A 377 10.44 -8.52 12.12
C SER A 377 11.85 -8.90 11.69
N ALA A 378 12.48 -8.02 10.91
CA ALA A 378 13.91 -8.09 10.65
C ALA A 378 14.55 -6.69 10.58
N PHE A 379 15.77 -6.63 11.11
CA PHE A 379 16.64 -5.47 11.04
C PHE A 379 17.73 -5.71 9.99
N ILE A 380 17.51 -5.19 8.79
CA ILE A 380 18.29 -5.53 7.60
C ILE A 380 19.62 -4.75 7.62
N THR A 381 20.58 -5.24 8.40
CA THR A 381 21.88 -4.58 8.59
C THR A 381 23.03 -5.21 7.81
N ASP A 382 22.94 -6.49 7.49
CA ASP A 382 23.93 -7.21 6.69
C ASP A 382 23.33 -7.55 5.32
N PRO A 383 23.85 -6.98 4.22
CA PRO A 383 23.40 -7.31 2.88
C PRO A 383 23.47 -8.81 2.58
N ALA A 384 24.45 -9.55 3.12
CA ALA A 384 24.58 -10.98 2.84
C ALA A 384 23.43 -11.81 3.46
N ALA A 385 22.95 -11.41 4.64
CA ALA A 385 21.83 -12.06 5.34
C ALA A 385 20.45 -11.52 4.91
N ALA A 386 20.39 -10.36 4.25
CA ALA A 386 19.15 -9.69 3.89
C ALA A 386 18.16 -10.58 3.11
N PRO A 387 18.57 -11.38 2.10
CA PRO A 387 17.64 -12.22 1.34
C PRO A 387 16.87 -13.22 2.20
N GLU A 388 17.56 -13.91 3.11
CA GLU A 388 16.94 -14.88 4.01
C GLU A 388 16.02 -14.22 5.02
N GLN A 389 16.43 -13.07 5.58
CA GLN A 389 15.61 -12.32 6.52
C GLN A 389 14.33 -11.76 5.88
N ILE A 390 14.44 -11.21 4.67
CA ILE A 390 13.30 -10.69 3.92
C ILE A 390 12.34 -11.84 3.58
N ASP A 391 12.85 -12.95 3.04
CA ASP A 391 12.03 -14.12 2.69
C ASP A 391 11.25 -14.64 3.91
N ARG A 392 11.95 -14.88 5.02
CA ARG A 392 11.35 -15.38 6.28
C ARG A 392 10.22 -14.48 6.77
N VAL A 393 10.46 -13.17 6.82
CA VAL A 393 9.46 -12.21 7.33
C VAL A 393 8.24 -12.15 6.41
N ILE A 394 8.44 -12.21 5.09
CA ILE A 394 7.34 -12.27 4.12
C ILE A 394 6.54 -13.58 4.25
N GLU A 395 7.22 -14.72 4.35
CA GLU A 395 6.58 -16.02 4.55
C GLU A 395 5.76 -16.04 5.83
N THR A 396 6.29 -15.51 6.95
CA THR A 396 5.54 -15.36 8.20
C THR A 396 4.27 -14.55 7.98
N CYS A 397 4.35 -13.38 7.32
CA CYS A 397 3.18 -12.52 7.05
C CYS A 397 2.08 -13.27 6.28
N VAL A 398 2.45 -14.03 5.25
CA VAL A 398 1.49 -14.79 4.43
C VAL A 398 0.88 -15.97 5.20
N LYS A 399 1.70 -16.71 5.97
CA LYS A 399 1.26 -17.90 6.71
C LYS A 399 0.37 -17.54 7.89
N THR A 400 0.76 -16.54 8.69
CA THR A 400 0.03 -16.10 9.89
C THR A 400 -1.15 -15.20 9.58
N ARG A 401 -1.09 -14.48 8.45
CA ARG A 401 -2.02 -13.40 8.08
C ARG A 401 -1.95 -12.20 9.02
N LEU A 402 -0.83 -12.01 9.70
CA LEU A 402 -0.59 -10.88 10.59
C LEU A 402 0.44 -9.91 10.00
N PRO A 403 0.45 -8.65 10.43
CA PRO A 403 1.48 -7.71 10.02
C PRO A 403 2.89 -8.16 10.37
N VAL A 404 3.85 -7.67 9.61
CA VAL A 404 5.28 -7.86 9.84
C VAL A 404 6.04 -6.57 9.55
N TYR A 405 7.27 -6.50 10.06
CA TYR A 405 8.03 -5.26 10.05
C TYR A 405 9.46 -5.44 9.51
N LEU A 406 9.86 -4.59 8.57
CA LEU A 406 11.19 -4.57 7.99
C LEU A 406 11.85 -3.20 8.20
N PHE A 407 12.95 -3.16 8.93
CA PHE A 407 13.78 -1.97 9.08
C PHE A 407 14.98 -2.04 8.15
N ILE A 408 15.15 -1.01 7.32
CA ILE A 408 16.24 -0.97 6.33
C ILE A 408 17.01 0.35 6.49
N PRO A 409 18.20 0.32 7.12
CA PRO A 409 19.07 1.49 7.24
C PRO A 409 19.42 2.07 5.88
N LEU A 410 19.45 3.40 5.79
CA LEU A 410 19.70 4.14 4.55
C LEU A 410 20.98 3.70 3.84
N ASP A 411 22.05 3.41 4.58
CA ASP A 411 23.33 2.97 4.02
C ASP A 411 23.33 1.50 3.53
N VAL A 412 22.26 0.74 3.77
CA VAL A 412 22.10 -0.66 3.34
C VAL A 412 21.23 -0.78 2.09
N GLN A 413 20.33 0.16 1.85
CA GLN A 413 19.29 0.09 0.80
C GLN A 413 19.84 -0.21 -0.59
N ASP A 414 21.00 0.39 -0.93
CA ASP A 414 21.69 0.26 -2.22
C ASP A 414 22.83 -0.76 -2.24
N LEU A 415 23.12 -1.39 -1.09
CA LEU A 415 24.17 -2.41 -1.04
C LEU A 415 23.74 -3.64 -1.81
N MET A 416 24.71 -4.25 -2.51
CA MET A 416 24.46 -5.45 -3.31
C MET A 416 24.30 -6.67 -2.40
N THR A 417 23.32 -7.51 -2.74
CA THR A 417 23.05 -8.79 -2.11
C THR A 417 22.85 -9.89 -3.15
N ASP A 418 22.96 -11.14 -2.73
CA ASP A 418 22.75 -12.29 -3.58
C ASP A 418 21.26 -12.46 -3.97
N SER A 419 21.01 -12.55 -5.27
CA SER A 419 19.69 -12.66 -5.89
C SER A 419 19.34 -14.10 -6.28
N SER A 420 20.21 -15.08 -6.01
CA SER A 420 19.96 -16.48 -6.39
C SER A 420 18.64 -17.00 -5.83
N ARG A 421 18.28 -16.57 -4.61
CA ARG A 421 17.04 -16.95 -3.93
C ARG A 421 15.78 -16.51 -4.68
N LEU A 422 15.82 -15.44 -5.49
CA LEU A 422 14.67 -15.01 -6.30
C LEU A 422 14.26 -16.05 -7.33
N SER A 423 15.16 -16.98 -7.71
CA SER A 423 14.84 -18.09 -8.61
C SER A 423 14.03 -19.20 -7.92
N THR A 424 14.02 -19.23 -6.59
CA THR A 424 13.24 -20.17 -5.78
C THR A 424 12.00 -19.45 -5.25
N PRO A 425 10.78 -19.96 -5.53
CA PRO A 425 9.56 -19.43 -4.94
C PRO A 425 9.61 -19.45 -3.41
N LEU A 426 8.98 -18.48 -2.77
CA LEU A 426 8.77 -18.50 -1.33
C LEU A 426 7.90 -19.70 -0.94
N ASP A 427 8.16 -20.27 0.23
CA ASP A 427 7.28 -21.30 0.79
C ASP A 427 6.10 -20.61 1.49
N LEU A 428 4.94 -20.65 0.84
CA LEU A 428 3.71 -20.00 1.32
C LEU A 428 2.67 -21.01 1.84
N GLU A 429 2.97 -22.31 1.77
CA GLU A 429 2.04 -23.37 2.18
C GLU A 429 1.92 -23.40 3.71
N VAL A 430 0.69 -23.54 4.20
CA VAL A 430 0.44 -23.76 5.63
C VAL A 430 0.16 -25.24 5.81
N CYS A 431 1.03 -25.91 6.55
CA CYS A 431 0.94 -27.32 6.87
C CYS A 431 1.00 -27.54 8.40
N ASN A 432 0.51 -28.69 8.84
CA ASN A 432 0.56 -29.14 10.24
C ASN A 432 1.77 -30.05 10.46
N GLU A 433 2.99 -29.55 10.23
CA GLU A 433 4.21 -30.35 10.27
C GLU A 433 4.35 -31.15 11.58
N GLY A 434 4.53 -32.46 11.46
CA GLY A 434 4.67 -33.36 12.61
C GLY A 434 3.37 -33.63 13.39
N LYS A 435 2.22 -33.17 12.89
CA LYS A 435 0.88 -33.37 13.47
C LYS A 435 -0.09 -34.04 12.49
N GLU A 436 0.41 -34.75 11.49
CA GLU A 436 -0.40 -35.38 10.43
C GLU A 436 -1.40 -36.40 10.99
N THR A 437 -0.97 -37.20 11.98
CA THR A 437 -1.86 -38.15 12.68
C THR A 437 -2.98 -37.43 13.46
N GLN A 438 -2.67 -36.28 14.09
CA GLN A 438 -3.68 -35.48 14.81
C GLN A 438 -4.67 -34.84 13.83
N GLU A 439 -4.19 -34.42 12.66
CA GLU A 439 -5.03 -33.93 11.56
C GLU A 439 -6.02 -35.01 11.07
N ASP A 440 -5.55 -36.24 10.84
CA ASP A 440 -6.42 -37.36 10.46
C ASP A 440 -7.42 -37.75 11.55
N GLU A 441 -6.99 -37.69 12.81
CA GLU A 441 -7.84 -37.94 13.98
C GLU A 441 -8.97 -36.92 14.05
N VAL A 442 -8.66 -35.61 14.08
CA VAL A 442 -9.69 -34.56 14.20
C VAL A 442 -10.67 -34.61 13.04
N ILE A 443 -10.20 -34.84 11.81
CA ILE A 443 -11.08 -34.97 10.64
C ILE A 443 -12.02 -36.17 10.79
N SER A 444 -11.53 -37.28 11.32
CA SER A 444 -12.36 -38.47 11.55
C SER A 444 -13.43 -38.22 12.63
N GLU A 445 -13.07 -37.52 13.70
CA GLU A 445 -13.99 -37.11 14.77
C GLU A 445 -15.06 -36.14 14.25
N ILE A 446 -14.68 -35.17 13.42
CA ILE A 446 -15.62 -34.22 12.79
C ILE A 446 -16.61 -34.95 11.89
N VAL A 447 -16.13 -35.82 10.99
CA VAL A 447 -17.00 -36.59 10.10
C VAL A 447 -17.95 -37.48 10.92
N CYS A 448 -17.45 -38.16 11.95
CA CYS A 448 -18.26 -39.00 12.83
C CYS A 448 -19.37 -38.20 13.53
N ALA A 449 -19.02 -37.05 14.13
CA ALA A 449 -19.96 -36.19 14.82
C ALA A 449 -21.06 -35.66 13.89
N ILE A 450 -20.69 -35.19 12.69
CA ILE A 450 -21.63 -34.68 11.70
C ILE A 450 -22.53 -35.81 11.15
N ASP A 451 -21.99 -36.99 10.87
CA ASP A 451 -22.76 -38.12 10.32
C ASP A 451 -23.76 -38.71 11.32
N GLN A 452 -23.49 -38.58 12.63
CA GLN A 452 -24.40 -38.99 13.70
C GLN A 452 -25.43 -37.91 14.06
N ALA A 453 -25.20 -36.66 13.65
CA ALA A 453 -26.08 -35.54 13.94
C ALA A 453 -27.42 -35.68 13.20
N SER A 454 -28.51 -35.44 13.92
CA SER A 454 -29.87 -35.37 13.35
C SER A 454 -30.22 -33.96 12.88
N ASN A 455 -29.55 -32.92 13.41
CA ASN A 455 -29.78 -31.53 13.04
C ASN A 455 -28.48 -30.70 13.02
N PRO A 456 -27.48 -31.02 12.16
CA PRO A 456 -26.26 -30.24 12.09
C PRO A 456 -26.45 -28.85 11.47
N SER A 457 -25.54 -27.93 11.76
CA SER A 457 -25.39 -26.63 11.09
C SER A 457 -23.93 -26.21 10.92
N VAL A 458 -23.71 -25.18 10.11
CA VAL A 458 -22.42 -24.53 9.91
C VAL A 458 -22.52 -23.05 10.29
N ILE A 459 -21.53 -22.53 11.02
CA ILE A 459 -21.34 -21.09 11.25
C ILE A 459 -20.02 -20.70 10.62
N VAL A 460 -20.05 -19.68 9.76
CA VAL A 460 -18.86 -19.16 9.06
C VAL A 460 -18.57 -17.75 9.54
N ASP A 461 -17.32 -17.52 9.95
CA ASP A 461 -16.86 -16.26 10.53
C ASP A 461 -15.59 -15.75 9.82
N MET A 462 -15.13 -14.54 10.16
CA MET A 462 -14.18 -13.74 9.38
C MET A 462 -12.88 -14.46 9.05
N LEU A 463 -12.40 -15.34 9.92
CA LEU A 463 -11.10 -16.00 9.73
C LEU A 463 -11.12 -16.94 8.53
N VAL A 464 -12.29 -17.40 8.07
CA VAL A 464 -12.42 -18.13 6.79
C VAL A 464 -11.97 -17.25 5.63
N GLN A 465 -12.47 -16.01 5.55
CA GLN A 465 -12.05 -15.07 4.51
C GLN A 465 -10.59 -14.67 4.68
N ARG A 466 -10.18 -14.30 5.91
CA ARG A 466 -8.79 -13.89 6.18
C ARG A 466 -7.81 -14.98 5.80
N HIS A 467 -8.12 -16.25 6.05
CA HIS A 467 -7.24 -17.36 5.70
C HIS A 467 -7.46 -17.94 4.30
N GLY A 468 -8.29 -17.33 3.45
CA GLY A 468 -8.45 -17.74 2.05
C GLY A 468 -9.17 -19.09 1.88
N LEU A 469 -10.13 -19.38 2.77
CA LEU A 469 -10.89 -20.63 2.81
C LEU A 469 -12.35 -20.47 2.37
N VAL A 470 -12.72 -19.34 1.75
CA VAL A 470 -14.10 -19.05 1.32
C VAL A 470 -14.64 -20.16 0.41
N LYS A 471 -13.85 -20.59 -0.57
CA LYS A 471 -14.23 -21.66 -1.49
C LYS A 471 -14.46 -22.97 -0.74
N GLU A 472 -13.52 -23.39 0.09
CA GLU A 472 -13.60 -24.65 0.84
C GLU A 472 -14.74 -24.63 1.87
N ALA A 473 -15.03 -23.48 2.48
CA ALA A 473 -16.19 -23.34 3.37
C ALA A 473 -17.51 -23.53 2.61
N LYS A 474 -17.64 -22.98 1.41
CA LYS A 474 -18.80 -23.21 0.53
C LYS A 474 -18.93 -24.69 0.16
N GLU A 475 -17.85 -25.30 -0.30
CA GLU A 475 -17.83 -26.74 -0.63
C GLU A 475 -18.22 -27.57 0.61
N LEU A 476 -17.75 -27.21 1.80
CA LEU A 476 -18.09 -27.92 3.03
C LEU A 476 -19.57 -27.78 3.40
N ILE A 477 -20.18 -26.61 3.19
CA ILE A 477 -21.62 -26.40 3.40
C ILE A 477 -22.43 -27.30 2.45
N GLU A 478 -22.05 -27.38 1.18
CA GLU A 478 -22.71 -28.20 0.16
C GLU A 478 -22.58 -29.71 0.46
N GLU A 479 -21.38 -30.18 0.82
CA GLU A 479 -21.12 -31.60 1.14
C GLU A 479 -21.78 -32.02 2.47
N ILE A 480 -21.83 -31.11 3.44
CA ILE A 480 -22.59 -31.36 4.67
C ILE A 480 -24.09 -31.32 4.36
N ASN A 481 -24.55 -30.41 3.50
CA ASN A 481 -25.97 -30.17 3.21
C ASN A 481 -26.77 -29.83 4.49
N ALA A 482 -26.41 -28.71 5.12
CA ALA A 482 -26.99 -28.21 6.37
C ALA A 482 -27.21 -26.69 6.33
N PRO A 483 -28.10 -26.14 7.17
CA PRO A 483 -28.23 -24.71 7.36
C PRO A 483 -26.90 -24.06 7.72
N ALA A 484 -26.60 -22.93 7.08
CA ALA A 484 -25.38 -22.17 7.25
C ALA A 484 -25.67 -20.74 7.71
N TYR A 485 -24.98 -20.31 8.75
CA TYR A 485 -25.10 -18.98 9.33
C TYR A 485 -23.79 -18.22 9.12
N ILE A 486 -23.88 -16.90 9.02
CA ILE A 486 -22.74 -15.99 9.04
C ILE A 486 -22.73 -15.19 10.33
N THR A 487 -21.55 -14.78 10.79
CA THR A 487 -21.42 -13.74 11.81
C THR A 487 -21.41 -12.35 11.17
N PRO A 488 -21.56 -11.25 11.94
CA PRO A 488 -21.37 -9.89 11.46
C PRO A 488 -20.05 -9.67 10.70
N MET A 489 -18.93 -10.17 11.22
CA MET A 489 -17.62 -10.06 10.56
C MET A 489 -17.43 -11.06 9.41
N GLY A 490 -18.28 -12.07 9.31
CA GLY A 490 -18.35 -13.04 8.23
C GLY A 490 -19.33 -12.68 7.11
N LYS A 491 -19.96 -11.50 7.15
CA LYS A 491 -20.90 -11.06 6.11
C LYS A 491 -20.23 -11.03 4.73
N SER A 492 -20.98 -11.45 3.71
CA SER A 492 -20.54 -11.75 2.32
C SER A 492 -19.75 -13.04 2.08
N ILE A 493 -19.34 -13.81 3.10
CA ILE A 493 -18.62 -15.07 2.85
C ILE A 493 -19.52 -16.13 2.17
N ILE A 494 -20.82 -16.10 2.48
CA ILE A 494 -21.86 -16.92 1.85
C ILE A 494 -22.81 -15.96 1.12
N ASN A 495 -23.15 -16.26 -0.13
CA ASN A 495 -24.19 -15.53 -0.85
C ASN A 495 -25.51 -15.66 -0.10
N GLU A 496 -26.20 -14.55 0.16
CA GLU A 496 -27.44 -14.56 0.95
C GLU A 496 -28.63 -15.18 0.19
N SER A 497 -28.45 -15.43 -1.11
CA SER A 497 -29.35 -16.19 -1.98
C SER A 497 -29.10 -17.71 -1.95
N ASP A 498 -27.99 -18.17 -1.35
CA ASP A 498 -27.64 -19.59 -1.30
C ASP A 498 -28.72 -20.36 -0.54
N PRO A 499 -29.22 -21.50 -1.05
CA PRO A 499 -30.30 -22.24 -0.40
C PRO A 499 -29.96 -22.74 1.02
N HIS A 500 -28.68 -22.82 1.40
CA HIS A 500 -28.26 -23.16 2.75
C HIS A 500 -28.23 -21.96 3.70
N PHE A 501 -28.23 -20.73 3.18
CA PHE A 501 -28.12 -19.53 3.99
C PHE A 501 -29.34 -19.39 4.92
N ALA A 502 -29.07 -19.37 6.23
CA ALA A 502 -30.09 -19.29 7.26
C ALA A 502 -30.22 -17.86 7.84
N GLY A 503 -29.15 -17.05 7.81
CA GLY A 503 -29.15 -15.68 8.30
C GLY A 503 -27.86 -15.27 9.01
N LEU A 504 -27.88 -14.07 9.58
CA LEU A 504 -26.78 -13.50 10.36
C LEU A 504 -26.96 -13.80 11.85
N TYR A 505 -26.08 -14.64 12.41
CA TYR A 505 -26.08 -15.05 13.81
C TYR A 505 -25.09 -14.20 14.64
N ALA A 506 -25.64 -13.49 15.63
CA ALA A 506 -24.87 -12.74 16.62
C ALA A 506 -25.69 -12.53 17.90
N GLY A 507 -26.17 -13.61 18.53
CA GLY A 507 -26.92 -13.53 19.79
C GLY A 507 -28.15 -12.61 19.66
N ILE A 508 -28.29 -11.63 20.54
CA ILE A 508 -29.43 -10.70 20.54
C ILE A 508 -29.53 -9.81 19.29
N VAL A 509 -28.44 -9.68 18.51
CA VAL A 509 -28.44 -8.93 17.24
C VAL A 509 -28.53 -9.85 16.02
N SER A 510 -28.98 -11.09 16.21
CA SER A 510 -29.23 -12.02 15.10
C SER A 510 -30.40 -11.54 14.22
N SER A 511 -30.27 -11.70 12.91
CA SER A 511 -31.27 -11.29 11.92
C SER A 511 -31.45 -12.39 10.86
N PRO A 512 -32.68 -12.84 10.57
CA PRO A 512 -33.99 -12.31 10.99
C PRO A 512 -34.40 -12.61 12.46
N PRO A 513 -35.54 -12.07 12.95
CA PRO A 513 -36.06 -12.38 14.28
C PRO A 513 -36.20 -13.90 14.54
N ASN A 514 -35.94 -14.33 15.78
CA ASN A 514 -35.87 -15.72 16.24
C ASN A 514 -34.67 -16.55 15.72
N LEU A 515 -33.81 -16.00 14.84
CA LEU A 515 -32.66 -16.74 14.31
C LEU A 515 -31.71 -17.23 15.42
N GLN A 516 -31.54 -16.45 16.50
CA GLN A 516 -30.71 -16.86 17.63
C GLN A 516 -31.11 -18.25 18.16
N ALA A 517 -32.40 -18.44 18.46
CA ALA A 517 -32.89 -19.68 19.01
C ALA A 517 -32.76 -20.84 18.01
N GLN A 518 -32.87 -20.55 16.70
CA GLN A 518 -32.69 -21.55 15.63
C GLN A 518 -31.23 -21.99 15.54
N ALA A 519 -30.29 -21.04 15.49
CA ALA A 519 -28.86 -21.31 15.43
C ALA A 519 -28.36 -22.09 16.67
N GLU A 520 -28.92 -21.83 17.84
CA GLU A 520 -28.53 -22.47 19.10
C GLU A 520 -29.22 -23.83 19.34
N ALA A 521 -30.24 -24.19 18.57
CA ALA A 521 -31.00 -25.44 18.72
C ALA A 521 -30.36 -26.66 18.02
N HIS A 522 -29.34 -26.44 17.19
CA HIS A 522 -28.64 -27.51 16.48
C HIS A 522 -27.95 -28.48 17.46
N ASP A 523 -27.89 -29.78 17.09
CA ASP A 523 -27.28 -30.82 17.92
C ASP A 523 -25.77 -30.94 17.69
N ILE A 524 -25.29 -30.58 16.50
CA ILE A 524 -23.89 -30.35 16.17
C ILE A 524 -23.73 -29.05 15.36
N ILE A 525 -22.75 -28.23 15.73
CA ILE A 525 -22.48 -26.92 15.11
C ILE A 525 -21.03 -26.88 14.66
N LEU A 526 -20.78 -26.84 13.36
CA LEU A 526 -19.45 -26.63 12.80
C LEU A 526 -19.17 -25.13 12.67
N HIS A 527 -18.40 -24.57 13.60
CA HIS A 527 -17.99 -23.18 13.60
C HIS A 527 -16.59 -23.02 12.97
N ILE A 528 -16.55 -22.50 11.75
CA ILE A 528 -15.33 -22.34 10.97
C ILE A 528 -14.82 -20.90 11.11
N GLY A 529 -13.58 -20.76 11.59
CA GLY A 529 -12.91 -19.49 11.76
C GLY A 529 -13.48 -18.57 12.87
N PRO A 530 -13.88 -19.10 14.05
CA PRO A 530 -14.55 -18.30 15.08
C PRO A 530 -13.70 -17.13 15.58
N PHE A 531 -14.31 -15.95 15.69
CA PHE A 531 -13.70 -14.74 16.24
C PHE A 531 -14.64 -14.05 17.26
N PRO A 532 -14.71 -14.58 18.51
CA PRO A 532 -15.77 -14.27 19.46
C PRO A 532 -15.52 -12.96 20.23
N VAL A 533 -15.61 -11.83 19.52
CA VAL A 533 -15.52 -10.48 20.12
C VAL A 533 -16.91 -9.93 20.43
N SER A 534 -16.99 -8.89 21.28
CA SER A 534 -18.28 -8.36 21.77
C SER A 534 -19.23 -7.99 20.63
N ALA A 535 -18.79 -7.21 19.65
CA ALA A 535 -19.62 -6.78 18.53
C ALA A 535 -20.03 -7.95 17.61
N ASN A 536 -19.16 -8.94 17.41
CA ASN A 536 -19.42 -10.11 16.56
C ASN A 536 -20.35 -11.15 17.22
N THR A 537 -20.56 -11.06 18.54
CA THR A 537 -21.36 -12.00 19.35
C THR A 537 -22.58 -11.35 20.00
N GLY A 538 -22.97 -10.16 19.54
CA GLY A 538 -24.11 -9.43 20.11
C GLY A 538 -23.91 -9.06 21.59
N GLY A 539 -22.73 -8.59 21.95
CA GLY A 539 -22.33 -8.30 23.33
C GLY A 539 -22.14 -9.57 24.16
N PHE A 540 -21.54 -10.63 23.62
CA PHE A 540 -21.40 -11.92 24.29
C PHE A 540 -22.75 -12.51 24.72
N SER A 541 -23.74 -12.45 23.82
CA SER A 541 -25.08 -13.01 24.07
C SER A 541 -25.36 -14.28 23.27
N THR A 542 -24.43 -14.70 22.39
CA THR A 542 -24.42 -16.02 21.77
C THR A 542 -24.27 -17.11 22.84
N ASN A 543 -25.07 -18.17 22.73
CA ASN A 543 -25.03 -19.30 23.65
C ASN A 543 -24.90 -20.63 22.89
N LEU A 544 -23.66 -20.96 22.52
CA LEU A 544 -23.34 -22.22 21.84
C LEU A 544 -22.81 -23.24 22.87
N PRO A 545 -23.52 -24.36 23.14
CA PRO A 545 -23.08 -25.37 24.10
C PRO A 545 -21.76 -26.02 23.69
N ALA A 546 -20.76 -26.02 24.58
CA ALA A 546 -19.40 -26.45 24.26
C ALA A 546 -19.31 -27.89 23.75
N ASP A 547 -20.16 -28.79 24.26
CA ASP A 547 -20.25 -30.20 23.87
C ASP A 547 -20.82 -30.43 22.46
N LYS A 548 -21.52 -29.44 21.90
CA LYS A 548 -22.15 -29.50 20.57
C LYS A 548 -21.35 -28.79 19.48
N VAL A 549 -20.31 -28.05 19.84
CA VAL A 549 -19.59 -27.18 18.89
C VAL A 549 -18.29 -27.82 18.45
N ILE A 550 -18.06 -27.82 17.14
CA ILE A 550 -16.78 -28.09 16.51
C ILE A 550 -16.18 -26.74 16.12
N LYS A 551 -14.96 -26.44 16.55
CA LYS A 551 -14.28 -25.18 16.22
C LYS A 551 -13.06 -25.44 15.36
N LEU A 552 -12.97 -24.75 14.23
CA LEU A 552 -11.82 -24.78 13.34
C LEU A 552 -11.15 -23.41 13.32
N HIS A 553 -10.05 -23.24 14.05
CA HIS A 553 -9.33 -21.97 14.25
C HIS A 553 -7.89 -22.04 13.70
N PRO A 554 -7.25 -20.92 13.32
CA PRO A 554 -5.86 -20.91 12.87
C PRO A 554 -4.85 -21.51 13.85
N SER A 555 -5.13 -21.46 15.16
CA SER A 555 -4.23 -21.96 16.21
C SER A 555 -4.71 -23.25 16.89
N TYR A 556 -5.93 -23.72 16.66
CA TYR A 556 -6.42 -24.95 17.28
C TYR A 556 -7.63 -25.50 16.52
N CYS A 557 -7.91 -26.79 16.70
CA CYS A 557 -9.19 -27.39 16.35
C CYS A 557 -9.83 -28.05 17.57
N SER A 558 -11.15 -28.10 17.66
CA SER A 558 -11.85 -28.81 18.74
C SER A 558 -13.12 -29.50 18.26
N VAL A 559 -13.45 -30.63 18.91
CA VAL A 559 -14.71 -31.35 18.75
C VAL A 559 -15.28 -31.56 20.15
N GLY A 560 -16.34 -30.82 20.49
CA GLY A 560 -16.83 -30.76 21.86
C GLY A 560 -15.75 -30.23 22.80
N ASN A 561 -15.48 -30.95 23.90
CA ASN A 561 -14.46 -30.60 24.88
C ASN A 561 -13.04 -31.10 24.52
N LYS A 562 -12.87 -31.87 23.43
CA LYS A 562 -11.55 -32.37 22.99
C LYS A 562 -10.89 -31.32 22.11
N VAL A 563 -9.66 -30.93 22.45
CA VAL A 563 -8.91 -29.84 21.79
C VAL A 563 -7.57 -30.34 21.28
N TRP A 564 -7.25 -30.02 20.03
CA TRP A 564 -5.94 -30.21 19.40
C TRP A 564 -5.26 -28.84 19.28
N ASP A 565 -4.36 -28.55 20.23
CA ASP A 565 -3.67 -27.27 20.32
C ASP A 565 -2.55 -27.12 19.27
N GLY A 566 -2.41 -25.92 18.72
CA GLY A 566 -1.49 -25.60 17.64
C GLY A 566 -1.77 -26.35 16.33
N LEU A 567 -2.99 -26.87 16.12
CA LEU A 567 -3.38 -27.51 14.86
C LEU A 567 -4.11 -26.49 13.98
N ASN A 568 -3.49 -26.12 12.87
CA ASN A 568 -4.02 -25.12 11.96
C ASN A 568 -5.18 -25.67 11.13
N PHE A 569 -6.28 -24.92 11.11
CA PHE A 569 -7.48 -25.31 10.36
C PHE A 569 -7.35 -25.32 8.83
N ARG A 570 -6.37 -24.62 8.21
CA ARG A 570 -6.26 -24.54 6.75
C ARG A 570 -6.11 -25.93 6.10
N PRO A 571 -5.12 -26.76 6.49
CA PRO A 571 -5.06 -28.16 6.06
C PRO A 571 -6.30 -28.97 6.43
N VAL A 572 -6.80 -28.82 7.66
CA VAL A 572 -7.94 -29.58 8.19
C VAL A 572 -9.19 -29.38 7.32
N VAL A 573 -9.54 -28.13 7.01
CA VAL A 573 -10.70 -27.78 6.17
C VAL A 573 -10.54 -28.36 4.76
N LYS A 574 -9.38 -28.14 4.12
CA LYS A 574 -9.11 -28.67 2.77
C LYS A 574 -9.23 -30.19 2.71
N LYS A 575 -8.64 -30.90 3.66
CA LYS A 575 -8.65 -32.37 3.73
C LYS A 575 -10.01 -32.92 4.13
N LEU A 576 -10.76 -32.20 4.99
CA LEU A 576 -12.14 -32.53 5.35
C LEU A 576 -13.05 -32.52 4.12
N VAL A 577 -12.99 -31.46 3.29
CA VAL A 577 -13.74 -31.40 2.01
C VAL A 577 -13.39 -32.57 1.09
N GLN A 578 -12.10 -32.87 0.93
CA GLN A 578 -11.66 -34.02 0.12
C GLN A 578 -12.19 -35.36 0.65
N LYS A 579 -12.25 -35.52 1.97
CA LYS A 579 -12.75 -36.75 2.61
C LYS A 579 -14.24 -36.92 2.40
N LEU A 580 -15.03 -35.86 2.58
CA LEU A 580 -16.49 -35.90 2.38
C LEU A 580 -16.86 -36.19 0.92
N ARG A 581 -16.13 -35.62 -0.05
CA ARG A 581 -16.31 -35.94 -1.47
C ARG A 581 -16.08 -37.43 -1.80
N LYS A 582 -15.08 -38.05 -1.18
CA LYS A 582 -14.76 -39.47 -1.39
C LYS A 582 -15.68 -40.40 -0.62
N HIS A 583 -16.12 -39.96 0.56
CA HIS A 583 -16.96 -40.72 1.47
C HIS A 583 -18.12 -39.84 1.94
N PRO A 584 -19.17 -39.71 1.11
CA PRO A 584 -20.34 -38.91 1.45
C PRO A 584 -20.96 -39.36 2.77
N LEU A 585 -21.54 -38.41 3.48
CA LEU A 585 -22.24 -38.67 4.74
C LEU A 585 -23.40 -39.64 4.49
N LYS A 586 -23.63 -40.54 5.45
CA LYS A 586 -24.75 -41.51 5.45
C LYS A 586 -26.02 -40.92 6.03
N ARG A 587 -25.92 -39.84 6.81
CA ARG A 587 -27.07 -39.12 7.37
C ARG A 587 -28.03 -38.66 6.26
N LYS A 588 -29.31 -38.52 6.60
CA LYS A 588 -30.27 -37.86 5.69
C LYS A 588 -30.03 -36.36 5.71
N ALA A 589 -30.19 -35.72 4.54
CA ALA A 589 -30.18 -34.28 4.43
C ALA A 589 -31.30 -33.64 5.27
N ASN A 590 -31.01 -32.48 5.87
CA ASN A 590 -32.01 -31.71 6.58
C ASN A 590 -32.83 -30.89 5.60
N PRO A 591 -34.09 -30.53 5.94
CA PRO A 591 -34.78 -29.47 5.24
C PRO A 591 -33.93 -28.20 5.25
N LEU A 592 -33.70 -27.63 4.06
CA LEU A 592 -33.01 -26.37 3.93
C LEU A 592 -33.89 -25.20 4.41
N PRO A 593 -33.29 -24.09 4.88
CA PRO A 593 -34.03 -22.90 5.26
C PRO A 593 -34.97 -22.40 4.15
N ASN A 594 -36.16 -21.93 4.51
CA ASN A 594 -37.05 -21.26 3.56
C ASN A 594 -36.70 -19.76 3.49
N LEU A 595 -35.90 -19.38 2.49
CA LEU A 595 -35.41 -18.01 2.29
C LEU A 595 -36.51 -16.97 2.01
N GLN A 596 -37.67 -17.40 1.48
CA GLN A 596 -38.69 -16.49 0.94
C GLN A 596 -39.49 -15.69 2.00
N SER A 597 -39.43 -16.06 3.29
CA SER A 597 -40.31 -15.48 4.32
C SER A 597 -39.69 -14.45 5.25
N HIS A 598 -38.40 -14.09 5.12
CA HIS A 598 -37.68 -13.43 6.22
C HIS A 598 -36.88 -12.16 5.87
N THR A 599 -36.82 -11.74 4.61
CA THR A 599 -35.81 -10.78 4.13
C THR A 599 -36.32 -9.37 3.82
N GLU A 600 -37.63 -9.14 3.75
CA GLU A 600 -38.13 -7.78 3.52
C GLU A 600 -38.22 -7.01 4.83
N GLY A 601 -37.16 -6.27 5.15
CA GLY A 601 -37.20 -5.22 6.17
C GLY A 601 -38.31 -4.20 5.90
N PRO A 602 -38.50 -3.20 6.78
CA PRO A 602 -39.55 -2.19 6.63
C PRO A 602 -39.53 -1.54 5.23
N GLN A 603 -40.59 -1.76 4.45
CA GLN A 603 -40.70 -1.22 3.10
C GLN A 603 -41.07 0.27 3.14
N VAL A 604 -40.52 1.03 2.19
CA VAL A 604 -40.81 2.44 2.00
C VAL A 604 -41.03 2.74 0.51
N ASP A 605 -42.02 3.58 0.22
CA ASP A 605 -42.32 4.05 -1.12
C ASP A 605 -41.37 5.19 -1.52
N ASP A 606 -40.85 5.15 -2.74
CA ASP A 606 -39.94 6.17 -3.29
C ASP A 606 -40.61 7.54 -3.54
N SER A 607 -41.90 7.67 -3.28
CA SER A 607 -42.63 8.94 -3.23
C SER A 607 -42.80 9.49 -1.81
N CYS A 608 -42.33 8.76 -0.79
CA CYS A 608 -42.50 9.12 0.62
C CYS A 608 -41.71 10.40 0.98
N ALA A 609 -42.43 11.44 1.41
CA ALA A 609 -41.83 12.72 1.82
C ALA A 609 -41.30 12.73 3.27
N GLU A 610 -41.36 11.60 3.98
CA GLU A 610 -40.83 11.50 5.35
C GLU A 610 -39.29 11.57 5.37
N PRO A 611 -38.70 12.06 6.48
CA PRO A 611 -37.26 12.05 6.69
C PRO A 611 -36.67 10.64 6.62
N LEU A 612 -35.38 10.55 6.29
CA LEU A 612 -34.64 9.30 6.36
C LEU A 612 -34.47 8.84 7.82
N ASP A 613 -34.43 7.52 8.00
CA ASP A 613 -34.21 6.86 9.29
C ASP A 613 -33.50 5.52 9.06
N HIS A 614 -32.72 5.08 10.04
CA HIS A 614 -32.00 3.82 9.99
C HIS A 614 -32.93 2.61 9.90
N LYS A 615 -34.16 2.68 10.41
CA LYS A 615 -35.11 1.57 10.39
C LYS A 615 -35.51 1.17 8.96
N ARG A 616 -35.65 2.12 8.04
CA ARG A 616 -36.10 1.88 6.65
C ARG A 616 -34.98 2.05 5.62
N PHE A 617 -33.96 2.86 5.89
CA PHE A 617 -32.89 3.18 4.94
C PHE A 617 -32.14 1.95 4.41
N TRP A 618 -31.76 1.00 5.28
CA TRP A 618 -30.96 -0.17 4.87
C TRP A 618 -31.72 -1.12 3.95
N SER A 619 -33.02 -1.34 4.21
CA SER A 619 -33.88 -2.11 3.32
C SER A 619 -34.02 -1.44 1.95
N ARG A 620 -34.15 -0.11 1.93
CA ARG A 620 -34.17 0.64 0.67
C ARG A 620 -32.84 0.61 -0.08
N LEU A 621 -31.73 0.70 0.63
CA LEU A 621 -30.39 0.64 0.04
C LEU A 621 -30.09 -0.75 -0.54
N SER A 622 -30.58 -1.82 0.10
CA SER A 622 -30.49 -3.20 -0.41
C SER A 622 -31.03 -3.33 -1.84
N LYS A 623 -32.11 -2.61 -2.17
CA LYS A 623 -32.71 -2.59 -3.53
C LYS A 623 -31.87 -1.83 -4.57
N TYR A 624 -30.95 -0.98 -4.13
CA TYR A 624 -30.02 -0.27 -5.01
C TYR A 624 -28.78 -1.09 -5.34
N LEU A 625 -28.39 -2.01 -4.46
CA LEU A 625 -27.27 -2.90 -4.67
C LEU A 625 -27.50 -3.79 -5.89
N GLN A 626 -26.41 -4.10 -6.58
CA GLN A 626 -26.37 -4.96 -7.76
C GLN A 626 -25.40 -6.12 -7.49
N PRO A 627 -25.55 -7.27 -8.18
CA PRO A 627 -24.53 -8.32 -8.14
C PRO A 627 -23.12 -7.77 -8.40
N ASP A 628 -22.13 -8.40 -7.78
CA ASP A 628 -20.71 -8.04 -7.87
C ASP A 628 -20.30 -6.68 -7.25
N ASP A 629 -21.22 -5.97 -6.59
CA ASP A 629 -20.90 -4.76 -5.82
C ASP A 629 -19.99 -5.07 -4.63
N PHE A 630 -19.16 -4.10 -4.24
CA PHE A 630 -18.32 -4.17 -3.05
C PHE A 630 -18.76 -3.08 -2.07
N VAL A 631 -19.22 -3.45 -0.89
CA VAL A 631 -19.68 -2.51 0.14
C VAL A 631 -18.65 -2.40 1.28
N ILE A 632 -18.23 -1.17 1.57
CA ILE A 632 -17.37 -0.86 2.71
C ILE A 632 -18.16 0.01 3.68
N ALA A 633 -18.32 -0.43 4.93
CA ALA A 633 -19.08 0.29 5.94
C ALA A 633 -18.22 0.75 7.12
N GLU A 634 -18.25 2.06 7.37
CA GLU A 634 -17.46 2.70 8.42
C GLU A 634 -18.01 2.43 9.83
N VAL A 635 -17.11 2.47 10.80
CA VAL A 635 -17.43 2.45 12.24
C VAL A 635 -18.44 3.54 12.58
N GLY A 636 -19.43 3.19 13.39
CA GLY A 636 -20.57 4.04 13.73
C GLY A 636 -21.88 3.45 13.20
N THR A 637 -22.87 4.31 12.91
CA THR A 637 -24.20 3.85 12.49
C THR A 637 -24.17 3.08 11.16
N SER A 638 -23.25 3.41 10.26
CA SER A 638 -23.01 2.66 9.01
C SER A 638 -22.65 1.20 9.27
N GLN A 639 -21.71 0.94 10.18
CA GLN A 639 -21.26 -0.41 10.53
C GLN A 639 -22.38 -1.27 11.11
N PHE A 640 -23.20 -0.73 12.01
CA PHE A 640 -24.31 -1.48 12.60
C PHE A 640 -25.45 -1.65 11.60
N GLY A 641 -25.86 -0.56 10.95
CA GLY A 641 -27.01 -0.57 10.07
C GLY A 641 -26.79 -1.36 8.78
N SER A 642 -25.58 -1.36 8.23
CA SER A 642 -25.25 -2.13 7.02
C SER A 642 -25.30 -3.65 7.19
N LEU A 643 -25.37 -4.16 8.43
CA LEU A 643 -25.60 -5.59 8.68
C LEU A 643 -26.98 -6.06 8.17
N ASP A 644 -27.97 -5.14 8.12
CA ASP A 644 -29.32 -5.38 7.59
C ASP A 644 -29.40 -5.25 6.06
N LEU A 645 -28.28 -4.98 5.36
CA LEU A 645 -28.27 -5.00 3.90
C LEU A 645 -28.49 -6.44 3.41
N ASN A 646 -29.48 -6.66 2.55
CA ASN A 646 -29.56 -7.88 1.78
C ASN A 646 -28.57 -7.77 0.62
N LEU A 647 -27.51 -8.57 0.64
CA LEU A 647 -26.47 -8.52 -0.39
C LEU A 647 -26.86 -9.37 -1.61
N PRO A 648 -26.91 -8.79 -2.82
CA PRO A 648 -27.02 -9.57 -4.05
C PRO A 648 -25.87 -10.57 -4.24
N ASP A 649 -26.04 -11.48 -5.20
CA ASP A 649 -25.04 -12.50 -5.53
C ASP A 649 -23.66 -11.89 -5.79
N ASN A 650 -22.64 -12.54 -5.23
CA ASN A 650 -21.23 -12.18 -5.38
C ASN A 650 -20.87 -10.77 -4.88
N CYS A 651 -21.75 -10.11 -4.13
CA CYS A 651 -21.36 -8.90 -3.44
C CYS A 651 -20.33 -9.21 -2.36
N GLU A 652 -19.33 -8.35 -2.27
CA GLU A 652 -18.33 -8.39 -1.21
C GLU A 652 -18.62 -7.31 -0.16
N TYR A 653 -18.29 -7.59 1.10
CA TYR A 653 -18.52 -6.68 2.20
C TYR A 653 -17.40 -6.74 3.22
N TYR A 654 -16.99 -5.58 3.75
CA TYR A 654 -16.32 -5.55 5.05
C TYR A 654 -16.61 -4.27 5.84
N SER A 655 -16.46 -4.40 7.16
CA SER A 655 -16.39 -3.33 8.14
C SER A 655 -15.33 -3.71 9.19
N GLN A 656 -14.64 -2.74 9.79
CA GLN A 656 -13.64 -2.98 10.83
C GLN A 656 -14.32 -3.12 12.20
N LEU A 657 -15.15 -4.16 12.36
CA LEU A 657 -16.06 -4.34 13.51
C LEU A 657 -15.35 -4.60 14.85
N TYR A 658 -14.11 -5.07 14.82
CA TYR A 658 -13.39 -5.34 16.07
C TYR A 658 -12.51 -4.17 16.46
N TYR A 659 -11.53 -3.82 15.62
CA TYR A 659 -10.62 -2.73 15.97
C TYR A 659 -11.34 -1.38 16.05
N SER A 660 -12.37 -1.21 15.22
CA SER A 660 -13.34 -0.12 15.30
C SER A 660 -12.71 1.27 15.35
N CYS A 661 -11.75 1.55 14.45
CA CYS A 661 -11.13 2.86 14.36
C CYS A 661 -11.82 3.76 13.31
N ILE A 662 -12.42 4.86 13.73
CA ILE A 662 -13.09 5.80 12.83
C ILE A 662 -12.11 6.44 11.83
N GLY A 663 -12.55 6.56 10.58
CA GLY A 663 -11.73 7.09 9.48
C GLY A 663 -10.94 6.01 8.73
N PHE A 664 -10.98 4.75 9.17
CA PHE A 664 -10.36 3.62 8.49
C PHE A 664 -10.81 3.48 7.03
N THR A 665 -12.11 3.69 6.76
CA THR A 665 -12.69 3.23 5.49
C THR A 665 -12.34 4.08 4.28
N VAL A 666 -12.04 5.38 4.44
CA VAL A 666 -11.70 6.25 3.29
C VAL A 666 -10.36 5.85 2.66
N PRO A 667 -9.28 5.61 3.43
CA PRO A 667 -8.06 5.08 2.83
C PRO A 667 -8.17 3.60 2.48
N ALA A 668 -8.89 2.79 3.25
CA ALA A 668 -9.12 1.39 2.89
C ALA A 668 -9.83 1.26 1.53
N LEU A 669 -10.76 2.18 1.22
CA LEU A 669 -11.41 2.30 -0.07
C LEU A 669 -10.39 2.49 -1.22
N LEU A 670 -9.38 3.34 -1.04
CA LEU A 670 -8.28 3.49 -2.02
C LEU A 670 -7.61 2.13 -2.30
N GLY A 671 -7.25 1.41 -1.24
CA GLY A 671 -6.66 0.08 -1.33
C GLY A 671 -7.53 -0.92 -2.08
N THR A 672 -8.82 -0.99 -1.73
CA THR A 672 -9.81 -1.86 -2.37
C THR A 672 -10.00 -1.56 -3.84
N LEU A 673 -10.12 -0.27 -4.21
CA LEU A 673 -10.32 0.15 -5.59
C LEU A 673 -9.13 -0.24 -6.47
N LEU A 674 -7.90 -0.01 -6.00
CA LEU A 674 -6.68 -0.42 -6.72
C LEU A 674 -6.59 -1.93 -6.84
N ALA A 675 -6.86 -2.65 -5.76
CA ALA A 675 -6.90 -4.10 -5.73
C ALA A 675 -7.88 -4.69 -6.78
N ARG A 676 -9.12 -4.19 -6.81
CA ARG A 676 -10.14 -4.66 -7.77
C ARG A 676 -9.77 -4.32 -9.20
N LYS A 677 -9.21 -3.13 -9.42
CA LYS A 677 -8.71 -2.70 -10.73
C LYS A 677 -7.62 -3.63 -11.26
N GLU A 678 -6.66 -4.03 -10.41
CA GLU A 678 -5.64 -5.02 -10.78
C GLU A 678 -6.24 -6.40 -11.09
N MET A 679 -7.21 -6.83 -10.29
CA MET A 679 -7.87 -8.14 -10.47
C MET A 679 -8.76 -8.17 -11.72
N GLY A 680 -9.03 -7.02 -12.33
CA GLY A 680 -9.97 -6.90 -13.44
C GLY A 680 -11.42 -7.20 -13.03
N VAL A 681 -11.72 -7.13 -11.73
CA VAL A 681 -13.06 -7.40 -11.21
C VAL A 681 -13.97 -6.22 -11.56
N ARG A 682 -15.13 -6.54 -12.12
CA ARG A 682 -16.18 -5.58 -12.46
C ARG A 682 -17.17 -5.49 -11.29
N GLY A 683 -17.91 -4.39 -11.20
CA GLY A 683 -18.84 -4.12 -10.09
C GLY A 683 -18.42 -2.91 -9.28
N ARG A 684 -19.40 -2.19 -8.74
CA ARG A 684 -19.20 -0.87 -8.13
C ARG A 684 -18.57 -1.03 -6.75
N VAL A 685 -17.84 -0.02 -6.30
CA VAL A 685 -17.39 0.05 -4.90
C VAL A 685 -18.17 1.15 -4.20
N ILE A 686 -18.90 0.77 -3.16
CA ILE A 686 -19.82 1.63 -2.42
C ILE A 686 -19.26 1.83 -1.01
N LEU A 687 -19.00 3.08 -0.65
CA LEU A 687 -18.55 3.46 0.69
C LEU A 687 -19.72 4.04 1.48
N LEU A 688 -19.93 3.55 2.71
CA LEU A 688 -20.90 4.08 3.67
C LEU A 688 -20.13 4.68 4.85
N VAL A 689 -19.90 6.00 4.83
CA VAL A 689 -19.04 6.70 5.80
C VAL A 689 -19.82 7.76 6.58
N GLY A 690 -19.66 7.79 7.91
CA GLY A 690 -20.24 8.86 8.73
C GLY A 690 -19.53 10.19 8.53
N ASP A 691 -20.25 11.30 8.65
CA ASP A 691 -19.70 12.67 8.58
C ASP A 691 -18.52 12.90 9.55
N GLY A 692 -18.61 12.41 10.79
CA GLY A 692 -17.53 12.49 11.77
C GLY A 692 -16.29 11.68 11.38
N SER A 693 -16.48 10.42 11.00
CA SER A 693 -15.39 9.53 10.58
C SER A 693 -14.68 10.04 9.33
N LEU A 694 -15.44 10.62 8.40
CA LEU A 694 -14.89 11.24 7.19
C LEU A 694 -13.85 12.32 7.53
N GLN A 695 -14.07 13.13 8.58
CA GLN A 695 -13.15 14.23 8.92
C GLN A 695 -11.73 13.78 9.28
N VAL A 696 -11.58 12.55 9.76
CA VAL A 696 -10.29 12.01 10.22
C VAL A 696 -9.32 11.78 9.05
N THR A 697 -9.84 11.34 7.91
CA THR A 697 -9.03 10.83 6.79
C THR A 697 -9.47 11.32 5.41
N VAL A 698 -10.34 12.34 5.34
CA VAL A 698 -10.96 12.91 4.12
C VAL A 698 -9.98 13.17 2.98
N GLN A 699 -8.75 13.55 3.29
CA GLN A 699 -7.72 13.90 2.30
C GLN A 699 -7.39 12.76 1.33
N GLU A 700 -7.63 11.49 1.70
CA GLU A 700 -7.36 10.37 0.81
C GLU A 700 -8.33 10.30 -0.39
N ILE A 701 -9.44 11.04 -0.35
CA ILE A 701 -10.28 11.29 -1.53
C ILE A 701 -9.46 11.93 -2.67
N GLY A 702 -8.50 12.80 -2.34
CA GLY A 702 -7.58 13.38 -3.33
C GLY A 702 -6.73 12.33 -4.03
N THR A 703 -6.23 11.33 -3.30
CA THR A 703 -5.49 10.21 -3.89
C THR A 703 -6.38 9.34 -4.76
N ILE A 704 -7.61 9.04 -4.32
CA ILE A 704 -8.60 8.28 -5.10
C ILE A 704 -8.87 8.97 -6.45
N ILE A 705 -9.04 10.30 -6.44
CA ILE A 705 -9.23 11.11 -7.65
C ILE A 705 -7.97 11.06 -8.53
N ARG A 706 -6.78 11.25 -7.95
CA ARG A 706 -5.50 11.19 -8.68
C ARG A 706 -5.30 9.87 -9.41
N GLU A 707 -5.69 8.76 -8.80
CA GLU A 707 -5.58 7.41 -9.39
C GLU A 707 -6.72 7.11 -10.41
N GLY A 708 -7.64 8.05 -10.62
CA GLY A 708 -8.76 7.92 -11.56
C GLY A 708 -9.74 6.82 -11.18
N LEU A 709 -10.00 6.65 -9.88
CA LEU A 709 -10.86 5.60 -9.35
C LEU A 709 -12.29 6.13 -9.15
N THR A 710 -13.28 5.25 -9.22
CA THR A 710 -14.69 5.64 -9.39
C THR A 710 -15.63 5.05 -8.33
N PRO A 711 -15.41 5.32 -7.03
CA PRO A 711 -16.33 4.86 -6.00
C PRO A 711 -17.63 5.66 -5.96
N THR A 712 -18.68 5.04 -5.42
CA THR A 712 -19.91 5.72 -4.99
C THR A 712 -19.84 5.94 -3.47
N ILE A 713 -19.81 7.19 -3.03
CA ILE A 713 -19.63 7.54 -1.61
C ILE A 713 -20.96 8.00 -1.04
N PHE A 714 -21.44 7.32 -0.01
CA PHE A 714 -22.54 7.77 0.82
C PHE A 714 -22.00 8.39 2.10
N VAL A 715 -22.26 9.68 2.29
CA VAL A 715 -21.97 10.36 3.55
C VAL A 715 -23.23 10.31 4.42
N VAL A 716 -23.16 9.53 5.51
CA VAL A 716 -24.20 9.43 6.53
C VAL A 716 -24.04 10.62 7.47
N ASN A 717 -24.82 11.67 7.22
CA ASN A 717 -24.77 12.92 7.98
C ASN A 717 -25.86 12.93 9.06
N ASN A 718 -25.43 12.79 10.31
CA ASN A 718 -26.27 12.88 11.50
C ASN A 718 -25.72 13.92 12.50
N ALA A 719 -24.93 14.87 11.99
CA ALA A 719 -24.39 16.02 12.74
C ALA A 719 -23.49 15.62 13.93
N GLY A 720 -22.63 14.61 13.75
CA GLY A 720 -21.59 14.25 14.73
C GLY A 720 -21.56 12.78 15.11
N TYR A 721 -21.08 12.50 16.32
CA TYR A 721 -20.82 11.13 16.77
C TYR A 721 -22.09 10.50 17.37
N SER A 722 -23.08 10.15 16.55
CA SER A 722 -24.35 9.58 17.03
C SER A 722 -24.19 8.33 17.90
N ILE A 723 -23.26 7.43 17.58
CA ILE A 723 -22.99 6.26 18.43
C ILE A 723 -22.57 6.67 19.85
N GLU A 724 -21.70 7.67 19.98
CA GLU A 724 -21.24 8.17 21.27
C GLU A 724 -22.37 8.89 22.00
N ARG A 725 -23.22 9.65 21.30
CA ARG A 725 -24.42 10.27 21.88
C ARG A 725 -25.36 9.25 22.52
N LEU A 726 -25.53 8.11 21.86
CA LEU A 726 -26.36 7.00 22.34
C LEU A 726 -25.70 6.26 23.52
N ILE A 727 -24.37 6.21 23.57
CA ILE A 727 -23.63 5.63 24.70
C ILE A 727 -23.66 6.55 25.92
N HIS A 728 -23.33 7.84 25.72
CA HIS A 728 -23.21 8.81 26.79
C HIS A 728 -23.23 10.26 26.30
N GLY A 729 -23.91 11.13 27.06
CA GLY A 729 -23.93 12.57 26.80
C GLY A 729 -24.55 12.95 25.46
N PRO A 730 -25.83 12.63 25.21
CA PRO A 730 -26.48 12.83 23.91
C PRO A 730 -26.39 14.25 23.37
N MET A 731 -26.36 15.24 24.27
CA MET A 731 -26.28 16.67 23.95
C MET A 731 -24.95 17.33 24.35
N GLN A 732 -23.91 16.54 24.65
CA GLN A 732 -22.63 17.08 25.11
C GLN A 732 -21.71 17.43 23.93
N GLN A 733 -20.95 18.52 24.10
CA GLN A 733 -20.14 19.13 23.03
C GLN A 733 -19.04 18.23 22.47
N TYR A 734 -18.54 17.24 23.23
CA TYR A 734 -17.53 16.31 22.72
C TYR A 734 -18.07 15.35 21.64
N ASN A 735 -19.39 15.27 21.48
CA ASN A 735 -20.05 14.53 20.41
C ASN A 735 -20.38 15.40 19.20
N ASP A 736 -20.22 16.72 19.31
CA ASP A 736 -20.39 17.65 18.21
C ASP A 736 -19.13 17.67 17.34
N ILE A 737 -19.32 17.85 16.03
CA ILE A 737 -18.24 18.08 15.06
C ILE A 737 -18.48 19.40 14.33
N SER A 738 -17.54 19.83 13.50
CA SER A 738 -17.80 20.95 12.59
C SER A 738 -18.82 20.54 11.53
N THR A 739 -20.07 20.93 11.72
CA THR A 739 -21.18 20.69 10.76
C THR A 739 -21.17 21.66 9.58
N GLN A 740 -20.17 22.54 9.51
CA GLN A 740 -20.01 23.53 8.44
C GLN A 740 -19.31 22.97 7.19
N TRP A 741 -18.90 21.69 7.22
CA TRP A 741 -18.33 21.03 6.05
C TRP A 741 -19.40 20.87 4.97
N ASP A 742 -19.14 21.46 3.80
CA ASP A 742 -19.99 21.30 2.62
C ASP A 742 -19.50 20.08 1.83
N HIS A 743 -20.00 18.90 2.19
CA HIS A 743 -19.58 17.62 1.57
C HIS A 743 -19.83 17.58 0.06
N GLN A 744 -20.79 18.36 -0.47
CA GLN A 744 -21.04 18.44 -1.91
C GLN A 744 -19.89 19.08 -2.67
N LYS A 745 -19.12 19.96 -2.02
CA LYS A 745 -17.92 20.58 -2.61
C LYS A 745 -16.68 19.72 -2.45
N MET A 746 -16.74 18.62 -1.70
CA MET A 746 -15.57 17.78 -1.38
C MET A 746 -14.86 17.29 -2.65
N LEU A 747 -15.58 16.69 -3.59
CA LEU A 747 -14.98 16.13 -4.80
C LEU A 747 -14.36 17.23 -5.68
N ALA A 748 -15.05 18.36 -5.81
CA ALA A 748 -14.54 19.52 -6.54
C ALA A 748 -13.28 20.10 -5.90
N PHE A 749 -13.27 20.23 -4.57
CA PHE A 749 -12.12 20.72 -3.80
C PHE A 749 -10.87 19.86 -4.03
N PHE A 750 -11.02 18.53 -4.05
CA PHE A 750 -9.92 17.60 -4.29
C PHE A 750 -9.56 17.38 -5.76
N GLY A 751 -10.12 18.18 -6.69
CA GLY A 751 -9.70 18.20 -8.09
C GLY A 751 -10.62 17.46 -9.08
N ALA A 752 -11.84 17.10 -8.67
CA ALA A 752 -12.87 16.53 -9.54
C ALA A 752 -14.10 17.46 -9.67
N PRO A 753 -13.97 18.64 -10.31
CA PRO A 753 -15.02 19.67 -10.35
C PRO A 753 -16.31 19.26 -11.06
N ASN A 754 -16.25 18.23 -11.90
CA ASN A 754 -17.39 17.71 -12.66
C ASN A 754 -17.97 16.42 -12.04
N ALA A 755 -17.45 15.97 -10.91
CA ALA A 755 -17.98 14.79 -10.23
C ALA A 755 -19.35 15.13 -9.62
N PRO A 756 -20.38 14.28 -9.81
CA PRO A 756 -21.71 14.58 -9.32
C PRO A 756 -21.77 14.39 -7.80
N ALA A 757 -22.45 15.34 -7.16
CA ALA A 757 -22.75 15.33 -5.73
C ALA A 757 -24.25 15.54 -5.53
N PHE A 758 -24.86 14.69 -4.72
CA PHE A 758 -26.29 14.66 -4.47
C PHE A 758 -26.58 14.78 -2.98
N VAL A 759 -27.82 15.17 -2.66
CA VAL A 759 -28.35 15.19 -1.29
C VAL A 759 -29.70 14.50 -1.26
N ALA A 760 -29.94 13.75 -0.19
CA ALA A 760 -31.26 13.29 0.19
C ALA A 760 -31.52 13.49 1.69
N LYS A 761 -32.63 14.15 2.01
CA LYS A 761 -33.15 14.32 3.37
C LYS A 761 -34.45 13.55 3.58
N THR A 762 -35.11 13.17 2.49
CA THR A 762 -36.37 12.41 2.49
C THR A 762 -36.26 11.18 1.58
N TYR A 763 -37.15 10.21 1.77
CA TYR A 763 -37.20 9.02 0.89
C TYR A 763 -37.54 9.38 -0.56
N ALA A 764 -38.31 10.43 -0.80
CA ALA A 764 -38.62 10.92 -2.14
C ALA A 764 -37.38 11.46 -2.86
N GLU A 765 -36.48 12.14 -2.15
CA GLU A 765 -35.21 12.61 -2.71
C GLU A 765 -34.24 11.44 -2.90
N LEU A 766 -34.15 10.54 -1.91
CA LEU A 766 -33.33 9.33 -2.00
C LEU A 766 -33.75 8.46 -3.19
N GLY A 767 -35.05 8.22 -3.35
CA GLY A 767 -35.62 7.46 -4.46
C GLY A 767 -35.30 8.08 -5.81
N LYS A 768 -35.35 9.41 -5.96
CA LYS A 768 -34.94 10.09 -7.19
C LYS A 768 -33.48 9.81 -7.56
N VAL A 769 -32.56 9.85 -6.58
CA VAL A 769 -31.13 9.60 -6.84
C VAL A 769 -30.87 8.11 -7.07
N LEU A 770 -31.38 7.23 -6.22
CA LEU A 770 -31.12 5.79 -6.32
C LEU A 770 -31.79 5.13 -7.53
N ASN A 771 -32.82 5.74 -8.12
CA ASN A 771 -33.46 5.27 -9.34
C ASN A 771 -32.89 5.90 -10.62
N ASP A 772 -32.01 6.90 -10.50
CA ASP A 772 -31.34 7.51 -11.63
C ASP A 772 -30.33 6.54 -12.25
N GLU A 773 -30.46 6.28 -13.56
CA GLU A 773 -29.61 5.31 -14.26
C GLU A 773 -28.16 5.79 -14.40
N GLU A 774 -27.91 7.11 -14.43
CA GLU A 774 -26.54 7.64 -14.45
C GLU A 774 -25.84 7.46 -13.11
N PHE A 775 -26.55 7.68 -11.99
CA PHE A 775 -26.04 7.41 -10.65
C PHE A 775 -25.76 5.90 -10.46
N LYS A 776 -26.67 5.03 -10.90
CA LYS A 776 -26.51 3.58 -10.77
C LYS A 776 -25.28 3.04 -11.50
N LYS A 777 -24.86 3.64 -12.62
CA LYS A 777 -23.68 3.17 -13.37
C LYS A 777 -22.40 3.12 -12.53
N GLY A 778 -22.20 4.11 -11.64
CA GLY A 778 -20.99 4.17 -10.82
C GLY A 778 -19.69 4.17 -11.61
N ASP A 779 -19.71 4.72 -12.84
CA ASP A 779 -18.57 4.76 -13.78
C ASP A 779 -17.68 6.00 -13.61
N ARG A 780 -17.99 6.83 -12.62
CA ARG A 780 -17.22 8.00 -12.18
C ARG A 780 -17.32 8.13 -10.66
N ILE A 781 -16.35 8.79 -10.04
CA ILE A 781 -16.45 9.13 -8.62
C ILE A 781 -17.67 10.01 -8.39
N GLN A 782 -18.46 9.68 -7.37
CA GLN A 782 -19.70 10.38 -7.07
C GLN A 782 -20.01 10.31 -5.57
N LEU A 783 -20.78 11.30 -5.10
CA LEU A 783 -21.15 11.43 -3.70
C LEU A 783 -22.66 11.62 -3.54
N LEU A 784 -23.23 10.97 -2.54
CA LEU A 784 -24.59 11.20 -2.06
C LEU A 784 -24.55 11.42 -0.54
N GLU A 785 -24.89 12.62 -0.11
CA GLU A 785 -25.05 12.94 1.31
C GLU A 785 -26.49 12.64 1.76
N VAL A 786 -26.63 11.78 2.77
CA VAL A 786 -27.91 11.34 3.33
C VAL A 786 -28.04 11.82 4.77
N PHE A 787 -29.14 12.50 5.08
CA PHE A 787 -29.35 13.16 6.37
C PHE A 787 -30.25 12.35 7.29
N PHE A 788 -29.82 12.17 8.55
CA PHE A 788 -30.56 11.47 9.60
C PHE A 788 -30.72 12.37 10.83
N ASP A 789 -31.69 12.05 11.68
CA ASP A 789 -31.74 12.64 13.01
C ASP A 789 -30.51 12.21 13.83
N MET A 790 -29.98 13.14 14.62
CA MET A 790 -28.75 12.96 15.39
C MET A 790 -28.83 11.83 16.42
N LEU A 791 -30.03 11.50 16.92
CA LEU A 791 -30.27 10.42 17.88
C LEU A 791 -30.94 9.20 17.26
N ASP A 792 -31.16 9.20 15.94
CA ASP A 792 -31.61 8.00 15.24
C ASP A 792 -30.52 6.93 15.24
N SER A 793 -30.93 5.68 15.33
CA SER A 793 -30.03 4.55 15.60
C SER A 793 -30.50 3.28 14.90
N PRO A 794 -29.58 2.49 14.32
CA PRO A 794 -29.85 1.11 13.98
C PRO A 794 -30.37 0.31 15.19
N TRP A 795 -31.32 -0.59 14.96
CA TRP A 795 -31.96 -1.36 16.05
C TRP A 795 -30.97 -2.25 16.81
N ASN A 796 -29.99 -2.81 16.10
CA ASN A 796 -28.98 -3.70 16.67
C ASN A 796 -28.00 -2.96 17.59
N LEU A 797 -27.62 -1.71 17.27
CA LEU A 797 -26.88 -0.85 18.20
C LEU A 797 -27.70 -0.58 19.47
N THR A 798 -28.97 -0.24 19.30
CA THR A 798 -29.89 0.02 20.42
C THR A 798 -30.03 -1.21 21.33
N ALA A 799 -30.20 -2.40 20.75
CA ALA A 799 -30.29 -3.66 21.49
C ALA A 799 -29.02 -3.96 22.31
N LEU A 800 -27.84 -3.66 21.78
CA LEU A 800 -26.57 -3.80 22.51
C LEU A 800 -26.46 -2.85 23.71
N LEU A 801 -26.90 -1.60 23.54
CA LEU A 801 -26.90 -0.60 24.61
C LEU A 801 -27.89 -0.99 25.73
N GLU A 802 -29.08 -1.46 25.38
CA GLU A 802 -30.06 -1.98 26.34
C GLU A 802 -29.51 -3.19 27.11
N LEU A 803 -28.82 -4.10 26.44
CA LEU A 803 -28.16 -5.25 27.09
C LEU A 803 -27.07 -4.80 28.06
N LYS A 804 -26.26 -3.81 27.67
CA LYS A 804 -25.22 -3.22 28.52
C LYS A 804 -25.85 -2.59 29.77
N GLU A 805 -26.89 -1.79 29.62
CA GLU A 805 -27.61 -1.19 30.75
C GLU A 805 -28.19 -2.24 31.69
N LYS A 806 -28.84 -3.28 31.15
CA LYS A 806 -29.39 -4.38 31.93
C LYS A 806 -28.31 -5.07 32.78
N ARG A 807 -27.13 -5.31 32.20
CA ARG A 807 -25.99 -5.91 32.92
C ARG A 807 -25.44 -4.99 34.01
N LEU A 808 -25.34 -3.68 33.74
CA LEU A 808 -24.90 -2.70 34.74
C LEU A 808 -25.87 -2.62 35.93
N ARG A 809 -27.18 -2.60 35.68
CA ARG A 809 -28.20 -2.62 36.74
C ARG A 809 -28.13 -3.90 37.56
N ALA A 810 -27.94 -5.06 36.91
CA ALA A 810 -27.78 -6.34 37.60
C ALA A 810 -26.51 -6.38 38.47
N ALA A 811 -25.38 -5.88 37.96
CA ALA A 811 -24.13 -5.80 38.72
C ALA A 811 -24.25 -4.85 39.93
N ALA A 812 -24.89 -3.69 39.77
CA ALA A 812 -25.15 -2.76 40.87
C ALA A 812 -26.05 -3.40 41.94
N ALA A 813 -27.14 -4.07 41.54
CA ALA A 813 -28.02 -4.78 42.48
C ALA A 813 -27.28 -5.88 43.25
N ALA A 814 -26.41 -6.65 42.57
CA ALA A 814 -25.58 -7.67 43.21
C ALA A 814 -24.58 -7.07 44.21
N ALA A 815 -23.95 -5.93 43.87
CA ALA A 815 -23.05 -5.21 44.78
C ALA A 815 -23.78 -4.64 46.00
N THR A 816 -24.99 -4.10 45.84
CA THR A 816 -25.84 -3.66 46.96
C THR A 816 -26.23 -4.82 47.86
N ALA A 817 -26.60 -5.98 47.30
CA ALA A 817 -26.91 -7.17 48.07
C ALA A 817 -25.69 -7.74 48.83
N ALA A 818 -24.49 -7.64 48.24
CA ALA A 818 -23.25 -8.09 48.88
C ALA A 818 -22.79 -7.17 50.02
N ASN A 819 -23.06 -5.86 49.95
CA ASN A 819 -22.71 -4.87 50.98
C ASN A 819 -23.77 -4.73 52.09
N GLY A 820 -24.94 -5.35 51.92
CA GLY A 820 -26.05 -5.31 52.87
C GLY A 820 -26.15 -6.51 53.83
N ASN A 821 -25.17 -7.43 53.79
CA ASN A 821 -25.07 -8.60 54.66
C ASN A 821 -23.90 -8.50 55.64
#